data_AF-A0A9Q8STF4-F1
#
_entry.id   AF-A0A9Q8STF4-F1
#
_cell.length_a   1.000
_cell.length_b   1.000
_cell.length_c   1.000
_cell.angle_alpha   90.00
_cell.angle_beta   90.00
_cell.angle_gamma   90.00
#
_symmetry.space_group_name_H-M   'P 1'
#
loop_
_entity.id
_entity.type
_entity.pdbx_description
1 polymer ?
#
loop_
_entity_poly.entity_id
_entity_poly.type
_entity_poly.pdbx_seq_one_letter_code
_entity_poly.pdbx_strand_id
1 'polypeptide(L)'
;MSATVTENPVTTTIQRDYLHDYQIRLTGGVEEAFTRGNADAPSPAAVNPPGWYDQHRQVPPYRPANTNMDIADRPWGSNGIESAFVFVMLNGCWLQGVTNWLWRSTGGRVNKDIFRFKCRLRGMVVADGTYSVFNVFNDSNPFSMESGVCDEYHLICLTISSARWGQPLPHRSARAQQTPYTEAAAAAMRSRGRHLASSAPFISSSVKEFNLRHIGKHLAPITMSVKTPPIKDLLEVTEDQENGLTFMKNVSIPLKDSPLPIRANVYLPLTSDKAARYPVLVTYGPYGKDIPYAKFYPKSFSEVAPDQRSKYSAWETPDPVFWTSQGYAIVRADERGLGQSPGLLDTMSRGTSECFFDVVEWAADQPWSNGKVGLLGISYYAGSQWRVAARRPKGLAAIIPWEGMSDYYRDRCRHGGIHSNKFIGFWWNRQVLVNQYGRKDRSKLDFPPDGPGARGQEDTIEGDLPEDVLVANRQDQTKDNEANRFRDDDYYASKEYKLEDIEVPVLSVANWGGILLHLRGNVQGYLGAGSQLKYLRFITGRHDLPFYYPEEVELQKSFLDAFLKGEDRVGWSTPGKVPPVTLTLRKGNVGFNDAEKEKAYPKREEAAWPIPRTDYTNFYLTPDLGLTTNGSGQDPKTVSYKALGSLENPQVVSFTSAPFEQETEITGHVTAHLNVSVTPDNSENETDIDLFVTLRHIDPSGQEVFYTGTAGDPVPLVKGWLRVSNRKVHDESPKHKSWLPHREYLSTDVLPVKAGEVYGVDIEVWPTNVVVDKGGKIVFEVSSGDTQGSGIFQHCSEVDRPASKFSGLNNIHFGQGLENYVTLPFASWFGLRVPDPSLLRTFAQSSFIKPIIDTNLPASMSFSEHFSLANIPYGIASDANHAKGVVTRVGDSVVFLSDLKLTNSADLKSALSQPTLNALAAVEKTELGILRKNIQQTLSDESTLSEHGVPIAEVQLHLPIKVDGFTDFSCSKEHLLNASEAVVGKASMPPAAPYLPIGYSGRPSSIVLSGTNITRPYGQYRDGNSIGFGPSRALDYELEVACIIGKPTQLGDRVAVTDADEHIFGLVLLNDWSARDIQGFEMSPLGPMNGKSFGTSISPWVITLEALEPFATQPPPKDIPSQPYLLDNKEKSSYNIALKAEVVTGDGATTVCKAQLSWMYWTFRDLVAQQTINGCNLNTGDILATGTVSGAGDDEHGCLLEMTKGGKVGWKTSTGQDRMYLQDGDGVRISGQAGDGVGFGDCRQWVIGKNEEPRNLNE
;
A
#
# COMPACT_ATOMS: atom_id res chain seq x y z
N MET A 1 26.32 17.67 -10.33
CA MET A 1 25.19 16.86 -10.84
C MET A 1 25.73 15.52 -11.31
N SER A 2 24.93 14.46 -11.29
CA SER A 2 25.24 13.17 -11.93
C SER A 2 24.10 12.81 -12.86
N ALA A 3 24.39 12.53 -14.12
CA ALA A 3 23.38 12.20 -15.13
C ALA A 3 23.87 10.99 -15.94
N THR A 4 23.07 9.93 -15.96
CA THR A 4 23.37 8.69 -16.68
C THR A 4 22.88 8.79 -18.12
N VAL A 5 23.79 8.67 -19.08
CA VAL A 5 23.49 8.64 -20.51
C VAL A 5 24.35 7.59 -21.22
N THR A 6 23.81 6.99 -22.27
CA THR A 6 24.51 6.09 -23.18
C THR A 6 25.25 6.89 -24.27
N GLU A 7 26.31 6.31 -24.83
CA GLU A 7 27.15 7.01 -25.81
C GLU A 7 26.43 7.26 -27.14
N ASN A 8 26.51 8.50 -27.59
CA ASN A 8 25.94 9.02 -28.82
C ASN A 8 26.80 10.24 -29.24
N PRO A 9 27.11 10.44 -30.55
CA PRO A 9 27.98 11.54 -31.00
C PRO A 9 27.55 12.94 -30.54
N VAL A 10 26.24 13.14 -30.32
CA VAL A 10 25.68 14.41 -29.80
C VAL A 10 26.12 14.63 -28.34
N THR A 11 26.03 13.60 -27.49
CA THR A 11 26.43 13.67 -26.07
C THR A 11 27.93 13.94 -25.94
N THR A 12 28.76 13.26 -26.75
CA THR A 12 30.22 13.47 -26.78
C THR A 12 30.60 14.89 -27.22
N THR A 13 29.83 15.50 -28.12
CA THR A 13 30.07 16.88 -28.58
C THR A 13 29.68 17.91 -27.52
N ILE A 14 28.51 17.75 -26.88
CA ILE A 14 28.02 18.66 -25.82
C ILE A 14 28.95 18.62 -24.59
N GLN A 15 29.45 17.44 -24.21
CA GLN A 15 30.46 17.30 -23.15
C GLN A 15 31.75 18.08 -23.45
N ARG A 16 32.18 18.10 -24.72
CA ARG A 16 33.49 18.62 -25.13
C ARG A 16 33.52 20.15 -25.19
N ASP A 17 32.45 20.77 -25.69
CA ASP A 17 32.46 22.20 -26.03
C ASP A 17 31.79 23.07 -24.96
N TYR A 18 30.82 22.55 -24.18
CA TYR A 18 29.96 23.37 -23.31
C TYR A 18 29.86 22.94 -21.85
N LEU A 19 30.11 21.67 -21.50
CA LEU A 19 29.97 21.16 -20.13
C LEU A 19 31.31 20.84 -19.44
N HIS A 20 32.41 21.43 -19.90
CA HIS A 20 33.77 21.12 -19.44
C HIS A 20 34.04 21.45 -17.96
N ASP A 21 33.30 22.38 -17.36
CA ASP A 21 33.34 22.68 -15.92
C ASP A 21 32.56 21.66 -15.04
N TYR A 22 31.81 20.72 -15.64
CA TYR A 22 30.95 19.76 -14.93
C TYR A 22 31.47 18.32 -15.04
N GLN A 23 31.63 17.65 -13.90
CA GLN A 23 32.09 16.26 -13.87
C GLN A 23 30.92 15.28 -14.14
N ILE A 24 30.87 14.72 -15.34
CA ILE A 24 29.83 13.79 -15.81
C ILE A 24 30.39 12.36 -15.92
N ARG A 25 29.58 11.33 -15.64
CA ARG A 25 29.96 9.92 -15.78
C ARG A 25 28.95 9.14 -16.60
N LEU A 26 29.46 8.31 -17.50
CA LEU A 26 28.69 7.38 -18.32
C LEU A 26 28.73 5.99 -17.65
N THR A 27 27.61 5.26 -17.66
CA THR A 27 27.55 3.86 -17.20
C THR A 27 26.95 3.01 -18.30
N GLY A 28 27.78 2.27 -19.04
CA GLY A 28 27.38 1.52 -20.22
C GLY A 28 28.22 1.87 -21.45
N GLY A 29 29.52 1.57 -21.38
CA GLY A 29 30.52 1.70 -22.45
C GLY A 29 31.71 0.79 -22.12
N VAL A 30 32.36 0.23 -23.13
CA VAL A 30 33.51 -0.68 -22.96
C VAL A 30 34.79 0.14 -22.70
N GLU A 31 35.75 -0.42 -21.97
CA GLU A 31 37.04 0.24 -21.73
C GLU A 31 37.84 0.43 -23.03
N GLU A 32 37.88 1.65 -23.56
CA GLU A 32 38.98 2.12 -24.41
C GLU A 32 39.61 3.40 -23.84
N ALA A 33 40.94 3.46 -23.87
CA ALA A 33 41.71 4.45 -23.13
C ALA A 33 42.07 5.69 -23.96
N PHE A 34 41.71 6.88 -23.48
CA PHE A 34 42.23 8.14 -24.00
C PHE A 34 43.44 8.64 -23.20
N THR A 35 44.56 8.81 -23.90
CA THR A 35 45.80 9.37 -23.36
C THR A 35 45.68 10.88 -23.12
N ARG A 36 46.30 11.37 -22.03
CA ARG A 36 46.30 12.80 -21.69
C ARG A 36 47.17 13.60 -22.67
N GLY A 37 46.66 14.77 -23.10
CA GLY A 37 47.48 15.91 -23.51
C GLY A 37 47.75 16.85 -22.33
N ASN A 38 48.82 17.66 -22.40
CA ASN A 38 49.27 18.49 -21.28
C ASN A 38 48.28 19.62 -20.90
N ALA A 39 48.27 19.94 -19.60
CA ALA A 39 47.77 21.19 -19.04
C ALA A 39 48.65 21.58 -17.83
N ASP A 40 49.89 22.01 -18.10
CA ASP A 40 50.85 22.43 -17.07
C ASP A 40 50.50 23.82 -16.50
N ALA A 41 49.46 23.87 -15.66
CA ALA A 41 49.12 25.01 -14.83
C ALA A 41 48.45 24.55 -13.52
N PRO A 42 49.06 24.77 -12.34
CA PRO A 42 48.44 24.41 -11.07
C PRO A 42 47.31 25.40 -10.73
N SER A 43 46.05 25.00 -11.00
CA SER A 43 44.89 25.67 -10.41
C SER A 43 44.99 25.62 -8.87
N PRO A 44 44.66 26.71 -8.15
CA PRO A 44 44.67 26.70 -6.70
C PRO A 44 43.66 25.67 -6.18
N ALA A 45 44.06 24.92 -5.14
CA ALA A 45 43.17 23.95 -4.51
C ALA A 45 42.01 24.69 -3.82
N ALA A 46 40.80 24.52 -4.35
CA ALA A 46 39.59 24.95 -3.66
C ALA A 46 39.42 24.07 -2.41
N VAL A 47 39.36 24.72 -1.24
CA VAL A 47 39.13 24.07 0.05
C VAL A 47 37.67 24.31 0.43
N ASN A 48 36.98 23.25 0.88
CA ASN A 48 35.58 23.34 1.26
C ASN A 48 35.40 24.20 2.54
N PRO A 49 34.21 24.82 2.75
CA PRO A 49 33.95 25.61 3.95
C PRO A 49 34.06 24.80 5.25
N PRO A 50 34.37 25.43 6.40
CA PRO A 50 34.38 24.74 7.69
C PRO A 50 33.03 24.07 7.99
N GLY A 51 33.05 22.75 8.24
CA GLY A 51 31.85 21.94 8.48
C GLY A 51 31.35 21.15 7.27
N TRP A 52 31.95 21.29 6.09
CA TRP A 52 31.76 20.34 4.97
C TRP A 52 32.64 19.09 5.15
N TYR A 53 32.11 17.92 4.78
CA TYR A 53 32.76 16.62 4.98
C TYR A 53 33.26 16.03 3.65
N ASP A 54 34.57 16.12 3.40
CA ASP A 54 35.23 15.71 2.14
C ASP A 54 35.15 14.21 1.79
N GLN A 55 34.57 13.38 2.67
CA GLN A 55 34.82 11.93 2.66
C GLN A 55 33.77 11.10 1.88
N HIS A 56 32.62 11.68 1.53
CA HIS A 56 31.58 11.01 0.74
C HIS A 56 31.81 11.14 -0.78
N ARG A 57 32.46 10.13 -1.37
CA ARG A 57 32.60 9.86 -2.83
C ARG A 57 32.65 11.07 -3.80
N GLN A 58 33.87 11.47 -4.15
CA GLN A 58 34.23 11.91 -5.52
C GLN A 58 33.38 13.05 -6.14
N VAL A 59 32.87 13.98 -5.32
CA VAL A 59 32.40 15.29 -5.80
C VAL A 59 33.62 16.22 -5.90
N PRO A 60 33.77 17.05 -6.96
CA PRO A 60 34.78 18.11 -6.98
C PRO A 60 34.59 19.08 -5.81
N PRO A 61 35.66 19.70 -5.27
CA PRO A 61 35.53 20.68 -4.19
C PRO A 61 34.62 21.84 -4.61
N TYR A 62 33.81 22.30 -3.67
CA TYR A 62 32.81 23.34 -3.89
C TYR A 62 33.49 24.67 -4.22
N ARG A 63 33.39 25.10 -5.48
CA ARG A 63 33.46 26.52 -5.81
C ARG A 63 32.15 27.15 -5.32
N PRO A 64 32.17 28.11 -4.39
CA PRO A 64 31.00 28.93 -4.13
C PRO A 64 30.61 29.66 -5.42
N ALA A 65 29.31 29.74 -5.71
CA ALA A 65 28.83 30.81 -6.57
C ALA A 65 29.27 32.14 -5.95
N ASN A 66 29.82 33.08 -6.73
CA ASN A 66 30.40 34.30 -6.19
C ASN A 66 29.31 35.16 -5.52
N THR A 67 29.19 35.06 -4.20
CA THR A 67 28.13 35.74 -3.43
C THR A 67 28.29 37.26 -3.44
N ASN A 68 29.46 37.77 -3.83
CA ASN A 68 29.77 39.19 -3.93
C ASN A 68 29.39 39.79 -5.30
N MET A 69 28.93 38.97 -6.25
CA MET A 69 28.23 39.46 -7.44
C MET A 69 26.74 39.61 -7.11
N ASP A 70 26.16 40.75 -7.47
CA ASP A 70 24.75 41.06 -7.20
C ASP A 70 23.84 40.09 -7.98
N ILE A 71 22.57 39.98 -7.60
CA ILE A 71 21.66 39.00 -8.21
C ILE A 71 21.39 39.31 -9.69
N ALA A 72 21.51 40.58 -10.10
CA ALA A 72 21.48 41.02 -11.49
C ALA A 72 22.69 40.53 -12.32
N ASP A 73 23.85 40.32 -11.68
CA ASP A 73 25.08 39.83 -12.32
C ASP A 73 25.14 38.29 -12.40
N ARG A 74 24.08 37.59 -11.97
CA ARG A 74 23.95 36.12 -12.04
C ARG A 74 22.87 35.76 -13.06
N PRO A 75 23.21 35.63 -14.35
CA PRO A 75 22.23 35.66 -15.43
C PRO A 75 21.58 34.28 -15.64
N TRP A 76 20.72 33.89 -14.69
CA TRP A 76 19.93 32.66 -14.69
C TRP A 76 19.14 32.53 -16.00
N GLY A 77 19.30 31.41 -16.72
CA GLY A 77 18.58 31.14 -17.98
C GLY A 77 19.07 31.94 -19.21
N SER A 78 20.17 32.69 -19.13
CA SER A 78 20.64 33.55 -20.23
C SER A 78 21.32 32.83 -21.40
N ASN A 79 21.85 31.62 -21.19
CA ASN A 79 22.45 30.82 -22.25
C ASN A 79 21.43 29.84 -22.83
N GLY A 80 20.99 30.08 -24.07
CA GLY A 80 20.05 29.20 -24.77
C GLY A 80 20.51 27.75 -24.94
N ILE A 81 21.80 27.44 -24.76
CA ILE A 81 22.31 26.05 -24.71
C ILE A 81 21.98 25.38 -23.37
N GLU A 82 21.97 26.12 -22.26
CA GLU A 82 21.56 25.62 -20.95
C GLU A 82 20.03 25.41 -20.93
N SER A 83 19.26 26.38 -21.45
CA SER A 83 17.82 26.22 -21.69
C SER A 83 17.53 25.03 -22.60
N ALA A 84 18.28 24.84 -23.69
CA ALA A 84 18.14 23.70 -24.58
C ALA A 84 18.56 22.37 -23.91
N PHE A 85 19.55 22.37 -23.03
CA PHE A 85 19.95 21.17 -22.27
C PHE A 85 18.86 20.77 -21.27
N VAL A 86 18.28 21.71 -20.53
CA VAL A 86 17.13 21.47 -19.65
C VAL A 86 15.91 21.02 -20.46
N PHE A 87 15.65 21.65 -21.60
CA PHE A 87 14.57 21.25 -22.52
C PHE A 87 14.79 19.83 -23.06
N VAL A 88 16.01 19.44 -23.43
CA VAL A 88 16.36 18.08 -23.89
C VAL A 88 16.39 17.06 -22.75
N MET A 89 16.67 17.46 -21.52
CA MET A 89 16.49 16.62 -20.32
C MET A 89 15.01 16.28 -20.11
N LEU A 90 14.13 17.29 -20.19
CA LEU A 90 12.69 17.14 -19.94
C LEU A 90 11.92 16.56 -21.14
N ASN A 91 12.38 16.77 -22.37
CA ASN A 91 11.71 16.34 -23.61
C ASN A 91 12.53 15.30 -24.43
N GLY A 92 13.59 14.72 -23.85
CA GLY A 92 14.55 13.87 -24.59
C GLY A 92 13.92 12.64 -25.25
N CYS A 93 12.92 12.04 -24.59
CA CYS A 93 12.12 10.94 -25.13
C CYS A 93 11.43 11.32 -26.45
N TRP A 94 10.99 12.57 -26.59
CA TRP A 94 10.33 13.07 -27.80
C TRP A 94 11.33 13.23 -28.95
N LEU A 95 12.52 13.78 -28.68
CA LEU A 95 13.60 13.89 -29.67
C LEU A 95 14.04 12.51 -30.17
N GLN A 96 14.19 11.55 -29.25
CA GLN A 96 14.57 10.17 -29.59
C GLN A 96 13.45 9.43 -30.34
N GLY A 97 12.19 9.72 -30.05
CA GLY A 97 11.02 9.27 -30.80
C GLY A 97 11.04 9.77 -32.25
N VAL A 98 11.21 11.09 -32.46
CA VAL A 98 11.28 11.70 -33.80
C VAL A 98 12.47 11.17 -34.60
N THR A 99 13.66 11.00 -34.00
CA THR A 99 14.81 10.42 -34.71
C THR A 99 14.62 8.95 -35.06
N ASN A 100 14.01 8.15 -34.18
CA ASN A 100 13.67 6.74 -34.49
C ASN A 100 12.63 6.66 -35.62
N TRP A 101 11.63 7.55 -35.62
CA TRP A 101 10.62 7.63 -36.66
C TRP A 101 11.21 8.03 -38.02
N LEU A 102 12.07 9.06 -38.08
CA LEU A 102 12.77 9.45 -39.31
C LEU A 102 13.72 8.35 -39.80
N TRP A 103 14.47 7.70 -38.90
CA TRP A 103 15.39 6.61 -39.25
C TRP A 103 14.66 5.42 -39.88
N ARG A 104 13.53 5.02 -39.29
CA ARG A 104 12.66 3.96 -39.83
C ARG A 104 12.02 4.37 -41.16
N SER A 105 11.45 5.57 -41.23
CA SER A 105 10.75 6.09 -42.43
C SER A 105 11.67 6.34 -43.63
N THR A 106 12.96 6.55 -43.41
CA THR A 106 13.98 6.73 -44.47
C THR A 106 14.82 5.48 -44.76
N GLY A 107 14.58 4.37 -44.05
CA GLY A 107 15.37 3.14 -44.19
C GLY A 107 16.85 3.33 -43.86
N GLY A 108 17.16 4.18 -42.88
CA GLY A 108 18.54 4.45 -42.42
C GLY A 108 19.40 5.31 -43.35
N ARG A 109 18.79 6.10 -44.25
CA ARG A 109 19.51 6.88 -45.29
C ARG A 109 19.71 8.38 -44.97
N VAL A 110 19.59 8.76 -43.70
CA VAL A 110 19.74 10.17 -43.26
C VAL A 110 21.21 10.60 -43.31
N ASN A 111 21.56 11.50 -44.22
CA ASN A 111 22.91 12.05 -44.36
C ASN A 111 23.18 13.18 -43.34
N LYS A 112 24.42 13.26 -42.85
CA LYS A 112 24.95 14.26 -41.90
C LYS A 112 24.74 15.73 -42.32
N ASP A 113 24.58 16.00 -43.62
CA ASP A 113 24.42 17.36 -44.16
C ASP A 113 23.08 18.05 -43.80
N ILE A 114 22.12 17.33 -43.21
CA ILE A 114 20.79 17.87 -42.84
C ILE A 114 20.87 18.79 -41.60
N PHE A 115 21.78 18.54 -40.65
CA PHE A 115 21.89 19.31 -39.40
C PHE A 115 22.90 20.46 -39.50
N ARG A 116 22.56 21.52 -40.24
CA ARG A 116 23.29 22.80 -40.23
C ARG A 116 22.59 23.83 -39.35
N PHE A 117 22.93 23.86 -38.06
CA PHE A 117 22.55 24.96 -37.17
C PHE A 117 23.17 26.27 -37.65
N LYS A 118 22.34 27.30 -37.88
CA LYS A 118 22.79 28.65 -38.24
C LYS A 118 22.30 29.66 -37.21
N CYS A 119 22.98 29.70 -36.07
CA CYS A 119 22.66 30.64 -35.00
C CYS A 119 22.76 32.08 -35.52
N ARG A 120 21.71 32.87 -35.31
CA ARG A 120 21.61 34.26 -35.81
C ARG A 120 21.49 35.21 -34.62
N LEU A 121 22.62 35.48 -33.98
CA LEU A 121 22.72 36.46 -32.91
C LEU A 121 22.21 37.83 -33.40
N ARG A 122 21.14 38.33 -32.75
CA ARG A 122 20.81 39.76 -32.72
C ARG A 122 21.35 40.29 -31.40
N GLY A 123 22.52 40.93 -31.43
CA GLY A 123 23.05 41.63 -30.28
C GLY A 123 22.34 42.97 -30.08
N MET A 124 22.06 43.33 -28.83
CA MET A 124 21.95 44.73 -28.44
C MET A 124 23.34 45.37 -28.51
N VAL A 125 23.41 46.63 -28.92
CA VAL A 125 24.61 47.46 -28.77
C VAL A 125 24.35 48.42 -27.61
N VAL A 126 25.28 48.47 -26.66
CA VAL A 126 25.24 49.39 -25.51
C VAL A 126 25.56 50.81 -25.98
N ALA A 127 25.03 51.82 -25.29
CA ALA A 127 25.30 53.21 -25.61
C ALA A 127 26.78 53.57 -25.39
N ASP A 128 27.43 54.07 -26.44
CA ASP A 128 28.23 55.31 -26.39
C ASP A 128 28.42 55.84 -27.83
N GLY A 129 28.48 57.17 -27.97
CA GLY A 129 27.98 57.83 -29.18
C GLY A 129 28.82 57.75 -30.46
N THR A 130 28.21 57.30 -31.57
CA THR A 130 28.35 57.97 -32.89
C THR A 130 27.24 57.60 -33.91
N TYR A 131 26.40 58.59 -34.23
CA TYR A 131 25.94 58.99 -35.58
C TYR A 131 26.35 58.12 -36.82
N SER A 132 25.51 57.76 -37.82
CA SER A 132 24.10 58.13 -38.14
C SER A 132 23.41 57.23 -39.21
N VAL A 133 22.11 57.51 -39.49
CA VAL A 133 21.43 57.53 -40.84
C VAL A 133 20.99 56.19 -41.46
N PHE A 134 19.75 55.99 -41.98
CA PHE A 134 18.44 56.72 -41.99
C PHE A 134 17.30 55.65 -42.10
N ASN A 135 16.10 55.84 -41.48
CA ASN A 135 14.87 56.48 -42.04
C ASN A 135 14.24 55.66 -43.20
N VAL A 136 12.93 55.33 -43.25
CA VAL A 136 11.75 56.23 -43.34
C VAL A 136 10.42 55.51 -42.96
N PHE A 137 9.58 56.14 -42.12
CA PHE A 137 8.09 56.26 -42.05
C PHE A 137 7.17 55.10 -42.54
N ASN A 138 5.91 54.89 -42.10
CA ASN A 138 5.01 55.23 -40.97
C ASN A 138 3.74 54.32 -41.17
N ASP A 139 2.57 54.35 -40.52
CA ASP A 139 1.84 55.08 -39.44
C ASP A 139 0.74 54.09 -38.92
N SER A 140 -0.15 54.31 -37.94
CA SER A 140 -0.47 55.40 -36.99
C SER A 140 -1.25 54.81 -35.77
N ASN A 141 -1.40 55.58 -34.69
CA ASN A 141 -2.29 55.29 -33.53
C ASN A 141 -3.28 56.47 -33.33
N PRO A 142 -4.37 56.42 -32.51
CA PRO A 142 -4.22 56.79 -31.08
C PRO A 142 -5.27 56.23 -30.05
N PHE A 143 -5.00 56.51 -28.75
CA PHE A 143 -5.82 56.32 -27.52
C PHE A 143 -5.99 54.87 -27.02
N SER A 144 -5.50 54.41 -25.85
CA SER A 144 -5.08 55.00 -24.54
C SER A 144 -6.25 55.55 -23.70
N MET A 145 -6.42 55.28 -22.39
CA MET A 145 -5.59 54.69 -21.31
C MET A 145 -6.55 53.90 -20.36
N GLU A 146 -6.20 53.02 -19.41
CA GLU A 146 -4.99 52.34 -18.87
C GLU A 146 -5.48 51.15 -17.97
N SER A 147 -4.74 50.34 -17.18
CA SER A 147 -3.32 50.12 -16.82
C SER A 147 -3.22 48.76 -16.09
N GLY A 148 -2.03 48.12 -15.97
CA GLY A 148 -1.78 47.15 -14.87
C GLY A 148 -0.97 45.86 -15.14
N VAL A 149 0.33 45.98 -15.47
CA VAL A 149 1.42 44.99 -15.26
C VAL A 149 1.14 43.49 -15.54
N CYS A 150 1.61 42.97 -16.68
CA CYS A 150 1.91 41.54 -16.85
C CYS A 150 2.92 41.26 -18.00
N ASP A 151 3.61 40.11 -17.89
CA ASP A 151 4.27 39.25 -18.90
C ASP A 151 5.22 39.77 -20.00
N GLU A 152 6.33 39.04 -20.17
CA GLU A 152 6.74 38.56 -21.50
C GLU A 152 7.51 37.23 -21.44
N TYR A 153 7.06 36.22 -22.19
CA TYR A 153 7.81 35.00 -22.54
C TYR A 153 7.59 34.71 -24.03
N HIS A 154 8.64 34.38 -24.79
CA HIS A 154 8.59 34.32 -26.25
C HIS A 154 8.45 32.90 -26.83
N LEU A 155 7.66 32.79 -27.91
CA LEU A 155 7.43 31.57 -28.69
C LEU A 155 8.51 31.34 -29.75
N ILE A 156 8.73 30.08 -30.16
CA ILE A 156 9.46 29.73 -31.38
C ILE A 156 8.58 28.86 -32.28
N CYS A 157 8.23 29.38 -33.46
CA CYS A 157 7.49 28.63 -34.48
C CYS A 157 8.42 27.90 -35.46
N LEU A 158 8.00 26.71 -35.90
CA LEU A 158 8.53 26.03 -37.09
C LEU A 158 7.44 25.94 -38.16
N THR A 159 7.80 26.14 -39.42
CA THR A 159 6.88 26.11 -40.56
C THR A 159 7.57 25.43 -41.73
N ILE A 160 6.91 24.43 -42.34
CA ILE A 160 7.37 23.77 -43.57
C ILE A 160 6.17 23.68 -44.52
N SER A 161 6.31 24.28 -45.70
CA SER A 161 5.34 24.18 -46.80
C SER A 161 5.76 23.13 -47.84
N SER A 162 4.85 22.77 -48.74
CA SER A 162 4.94 21.54 -49.54
C SER A 162 5.55 21.70 -50.94
N ALA A 163 6.12 20.60 -51.44
CA ALA A 163 6.44 20.34 -52.85
C ALA A 163 6.07 18.89 -53.21
N ARG A 164 6.01 18.53 -54.51
CA ARG A 164 5.07 17.49 -55.01
C ARG A 164 5.65 16.64 -56.16
N TRP A 165 5.15 15.40 -56.30
CA TRP A 165 5.25 14.44 -57.45
C TRP A 165 6.46 13.48 -57.58
N GLY A 166 6.21 12.25 -58.04
CA GLY A 166 7.19 11.32 -58.65
C GLY A 166 6.99 9.81 -58.39
N GLN A 167 6.76 8.99 -59.43
CA GLN A 167 6.76 7.50 -59.43
C GLN A 167 7.80 6.96 -60.45
N PRO A 168 8.09 5.64 -60.64
CA PRO A 168 7.68 4.40 -59.92
C PRO A 168 8.87 3.45 -59.53
N LEU A 169 8.55 2.23 -59.05
CA LEU A 169 9.46 1.07 -58.78
C LEU A 169 9.99 0.39 -60.08
N PRO A 170 11.07 -0.44 -60.04
CA PRO A 170 10.86 -1.91 -59.95
C PRO A 170 12.00 -2.84 -59.37
N HIS A 171 11.58 -3.91 -58.67
CA HIS A 171 12.07 -5.32 -58.71
C HIS A 171 13.51 -5.84 -58.34
N ARG A 172 13.49 -7.03 -57.68
CA ARG A 172 14.46 -8.18 -57.68
C ARG A 172 15.83 -8.02 -56.96
N SER A 173 16.54 -9.08 -56.50
CA SER A 173 16.15 -10.44 -56.02
C SER A 173 17.32 -11.25 -55.41
N ALA A 174 17.06 -11.98 -54.32
CA ALA A 174 17.60 -13.31 -53.94
C ALA A 174 19.09 -13.57 -53.53
N ARG A 175 19.20 -14.50 -52.55
CA ARG A 175 20.26 -15.49 -52.22
C ARG A 175 21.58 -15.10 -51.52
N ALA A 176 21.72 -15.68 -50.34
CA ALA A 176 22.86 -15.84 -49.44
C ALA A 176 24.05 -16.68 -49.97
N GLN A 177 25.22 -16.57 -49.30
CA GLN A 177 26.01 -17.74 -48.88
C GLN A 177 27.08 -17.46 -47.79
N GLN A 178 27.61 -18.57 -47.25
CA GLN A 178 28.43 -18.88 -46.06
C GLN A 178 29.86 -18.24 -45.89
N THR A 179 30.20 -17.88 -44.64
CA THR A 179 31.39 -18.24 -43.78
C THR A 179 32.72 -18.80 -44.36
N PRO A 180 33.89 -18.82 -43.62
CA PRO A 180 34.35 -18.06 -42.40
C PRO A 180 35.89 -17.70 -42.32
N TYR A 181 36.35 -17.20 -41.15
CA TYR A 181 37.69 -17.30 -40.48
C TYR A 181 39.02 -16.88 -41.18
N THR A 182 39.84 -16.06 -40.48
CA THR A 182 41.23 -16.37 -40.02
C THR A 182 41.84 -15.22 -39.15
N GLU A 183 43.06 -15.39 -38.63
CA GLU A 183 43.62 -14.65 -37.47
C GLU A 183 44.86 -13.75 -37.75
N ALA A 184 45.22 -12.96 -36.73
CA ALA A 184 46.59 -12.65 -36.26
C ALA A 184 47.56 -11.73 -37.03
N ALA A 185 48.09 -10.73 -36.31
CA ALA A 185 49.45 -10.19 -36.41
C ALA A 185 49.85 -9.53 -35.06
N ALA A 186 51.15 -9.47 -34.70
CA ALA A 186 51.58 -9.00 -33.38
C ALA A 186 53.02 -8.41 -33.30
N ALA A 187 53.30 -7.76 -32.17
CA ALA A 187 54.60 -7.48 -31.52
C ALA A 187 55.54 -6.37 -32.04
N ALA A 188 55.94 -5.46 -31.12
CA ALA A 188 57.25 -4.77 -30.94
C ALA A 188 57.09 -3.40 -30.20
N MET A 189 58.03 -2.83 -29.43
CA MET A 189 59.02 -3.35 -28.45
C MET A 189 59.70 -2.16 -27.70
N ARG A 190 60.02 -2.31 -26.39
CA ARG A 190 61.16 -1.70 -25.63
C ARG A 190 61.25 -0.19 -25.25
N SER A 191 60.99 0.08 -23.95
CA SER A 191 62.01 0.36 -22.89
C SER A 191 62.43 1.80 -22.44
N ARG A 192 62.76 1.89 -21.12
CA ARG A 192 63.55 2.92 -20.34
C ARG A 192 62.89 4.30 -20.08
N GLY A 193 63.06 4.97 -18.91
CA GLY A 193 63.45 4.49 -17.56
C GLY A 193 64.12 5.52 -16.58
N ARG A 194 63.76 5.40 -15.27
CA ARG A 194 64.50 5.79 -14.02
C ARG A 194 64.54 7.25 -13.45
N HIS A 195 64.57 7.30 -12.09
CA HIS A 195 65.21 8.28 -11.16
C HIS A 195 64.58 9.69 -10.98
N LEU A 196 64.68 10.43 -9.85
CA LEU A 196 65.09 10.19 -8.43
C LEU A 196 64.70 11.42 -7.53
N ALA A 197 64.43 11.22 -6.20
CA ALA A 197 64.59 12.14 -5.02
C ALA A 197 64.15 13.64 -5.07
N SER A 198 63.88 14.44 -4.01
CA SER A 198 63.54 14.35 -2.55
C SER A 198 62.89 15.73 -2.16
N SER A 199 62.77 16.32 -0.94
CA SER A 199 63.20 16.10 0.47
C SER A 199 62.38 17.02 1.44
N ALA A 200 62.57 16.93 2.76
CA ALA A 200 62.02 17.85 3.82
C ALA A 200 63.11 18.89 4.28
N PRO A 201 63.12 19.62 5.44
CA PRO A 201 62.35 19.52 6.73
C PRO A 201 62.01 20.86 7.50
N PHE A 202 61.61 20.75 8.79
CA PHE A 202 61.46 21.76 9.89
C PHE A 202 60.21 22.69 9.95
N ILE A 203 59.76 23.26 11.10
CA ILE A 203 59.44 22.71 12.46
C ILE A 203 58.74 23.76 13.37
N SER A 204 57.99 23.31 14.40
CA SER A 204 57.46 24.09 15.55
C SER A 204 56.18 24.94 15.31
N SER A 205 55.32 25.27 16.29
CA SER A 205 55.33 24.96 17.74
C SER A 205 53.92 25.07 18.41
N SER A 206 53.86 24.62 19.68
CA SER A 206 52.84 24.90 20.72
C SER A 206 51.51 24.13 20.70
N VAL A 207 50.97 23.91 21.90
CA VAL A 207 49.89 22.95 22.25
C VAL A 207 48.79 23.66 23.03
N LYS A 208 47.53 23.31 22.78
CA LYS A 208 46.46 23.31 23.81
C LYS A 208 45.29 22.39 23.44
N GLU A 209 44.66 21.86 24.50
CA GLU A 209 43.35 21.18 24.55
C GLU A 209 43.10 20.01 23.58
N PHE A 210 43.36 18.80 24.10
CA PHE A 210 42.92 17.52 23.50
C PHE A 210 41.51 17.18 24.01
N ASN A 211 40.54 16.97 23.11
CA ASN A 211 39.21 16.46 23.46
C ASN A 211 38.88 15.24 22.59
N LEU A 212 38.97 14.03 23.17
CA LEU A 212 38.95 12.76 22.45
C LEU A 212 37.52 12.30 22.10
N ARG A 213 36.94 12.89 21.04
CA ARG A 213 35.72 12.39 20.39
C ARG A 213 35.77 12.53 18.86
N HIS A 214 36.52 11.65 18.19
CA HIS A 214 36.15 11.08 16.88
C HIS A 214 37.14 9.98 16.46
N ILE A 215 36.65 8.74 16.30
CA ILE A 215 37.23 7.70 15.43
C ILE A 215 36.05 7.07 14.69
N GLY A 216 36.12 7.05 13.36
CA GLY A 216 34.98 6.74 12.49
C GLY A 216 34.11 7.99 12.21
N LYS A 217 33.46 8.11 11.05
CA LYS A 217 33.38 7.19 9.91
C LYS A 217 33.62 7.93 8.58
N HIS A 218 34.77 7.71 7.95
CA HIS A 218 34.74 7.25 6.56
C HIS A 218 35.98 6.44 6.21
N LEU A 219 35.87 5.16 6.52
CA LEU A 219 36.54 4.13 5.74
C LEU A 219 35.64 3.86 4.50
N ALA A 220 36.10 3.04 3.56
CA ALA A 220 35.20 2.37 2.61
C ALA A 220 34.25 1.41 3.40
N PRO A 221 33.67 0.37 2.79
CA PRO A 221 33.94 -0.95 3.33
C PRO A 221 35.48 -1.14 3.47
N ILE A 222 36.07 -0.59 4.55
CA ILE A 222 36.67 -1.52 5.48
C ILE A 222 35.48 -2.37 5.93
N THR A 223 35.35 -3.52 5.26
CA THR A 223 35.12 -4.75 6.00
C THR A 223 36.04 -4.64 7.22
N MET A 224 35.50 -4.32 8.40
CA MET A 224 36.17 -4.68 9.63
C MET A 224 36.26 -6.19 9.50
N SER A 225 37.45 -6.66 9.10
CA SER A 225 37.63 -7.98 8.50
C SER A 225 37.32 -8.94 9.61
N VAL A 226 36.09 -9.45 9.64
CA VAL A 226 35.49 -10.10 10.82
C VAL A 226 36.48 -11.13 11.27
N LYS A 227 37.10 -10.87 12.42
CA LYS A 227 38.29 -11.61 12.82
C LYS A 227 37.79 -12.94 13.35
N THR A 228 37.81 -13.95 12.49
CA THR A 228 37.51 -15.33 12.84
C THR A 228 38.81 -16.09 13.09
N PRO A 229 38.76 -17.25 13.75
CA PRO A 229 39.76 -18.29 13.55
C PRO A 229 39.78 -18.76 12.07
N PRO A 230 40.75 -19.59 11.65
CA PRO A 230 40.75 -20.18 10.31
C PRO A 230 39.50 -21.03 10.09
N ILE A 231 38.77 -20.74 9.02
CA ILE A 231 37.52 -21.45 8.68
C ILE A 231 37.83 -22.88 8.21
N LYS A 232 37.07 -23.84 8.73
CA LYS A 232 37.19 -25.29 8.47
C LYS A 232 35.93 -25.79 7.77
N ASP A 233 36.01 -26.94 7.10
CA ASP A 233 34.81 -27.76 6.97
C ASP A 233 34.55 -28.48 8.30
N LEU A 234 33.27 -28.55 8.68
CA LEU A 234 32.81 -29.03 9.98
C LEU A 234 31.74 -30.12 9.86
N LEU A 235 31.45 -30.56 8.64
CA LEU A 235 30.37 -31.50 8.32
C LEU A 235 30.55 -32.85 9.03
N GLU A 236 29.61 -33.19 9.91
CA GLU A 236 29.44 -34.52 10.50
C GLU A 236 28.12 -35.11 10.00
N VAL A 237 28.09 -36.41 9.65
CA VAL A 237 26.87 -37.09 9.17
C VAL A 237 26.63 -38.34 10.00
N THR A 238 25.43 -38.43 10.59
CA THR A 238 24.98 -39.53 11.46
C THR A 238 23.66 -40.07 10.97
N GLU A 239 23.55 -41.39 10.80
CA GLU A 239 22.26 -42.07 10.61
C GLU A 239 21.64 -42.39 11.97
N ASP A 240 20.53 -41.73 12.30
CA ASP A 240 19.79 -41.97 13.52
C ASP A 240 18.68 -43.00 13.28
N GLN A 241 19.08 -44.27 13.37
CA GLN A 241 18.21 -45.43 13.19
C GLN A 241 17.11 -45.54 14.27
N GLU A 242 17.27 -44.87 15.42
CA GLU A 242 16.25 -44.79 16.49
C GLU A 242 15.14 -43.80 16.13
N ASN A 243 15.49 -42.66 15.52
CA ASN A 243 14.58 -41.56 15.23
C ASN A 243 14.19 -41.47 13.75
N GLY A 244 14.62 -42.43 12.91
CA GLY A 244 14.23 -42.53 11.51
C GLY A 244 14.75 -41.40 10.62
N LEU A 245 15.90 -40.78 10.97
CA LEU A 245 16.45 -39.64 10.21
C LEU A 245 17.95 -39.76 9.93
N THR A 246 18.42 -39.05 8.90
CA THR A 246 19.84 -38.73 8.69
C THR A 246 20.07 -37.30 9.19
N PHE A 247 21.02 -37.14 10.11
CA PHE A 247 21.42 -35.84 10.66
C PHE A 247 22.77 -35.43 10.09
N MET A 248 22.80 -34.30 9.36
CA MET A 248 24.00 -33.63 8.89
C MET A 248 24.24 -32.39 9.75
N LYS A 249 25.26 -32.42 10.61
CA LYS A 249 25.60 -31.31 11.52
C LYS A 249 26.62 -30.38 10.87
N ASN A 250 26.52 -29.08 11.15
CA ASN A 250 27.46 -28.03 10.70
C ASN A 250 27.70 -27.94 9.18
N VAL A 251 26.68 -28.25 8.36
CA VAL A 251 26.71 -28.08 6.90
C VAL A 251 27.10 -26.65 6.56
N SER A 252 28.10 -26.51 5.68
CA SER A 252 28.67 -25.24 5.24
C SER A 252 27.84 -24.64 4.10
N ILE A 253 26.97 -23.67 4.39
CA ILE A 253 26.20 -22.94 3.38
C ILE A 253 27.05 -21.77 2.85
N PRO A 254 27.44 -21.75 1.56
CA PRO A 254 28.13 -20.62 0.96
C PRO A 254 27.17 -19.43 0.77
N LEU A 255 27.68 -18.22 0.96
CA LEU A 255 26.97 -16.97 0.70
C LEU A 255 27.49 -16.32 -0.58
N LYS A 256 26.66 -15.54 -1.27
CA LYS A 256 27.03 -14.85 -2.52
C LYS A 256 27.97 -13.66 -2.24
N ASP A 257 27.63 -12.85 -1.25
CA ASP A 257 28.33 -11.59 -0.92
C ASP A 257 29.30 -11.72 0.28
N SER A 258 29.59 -12.94 0.75
CA SER A 258 30.46 -13.19 1.91
C SER A 258 31.32 -14.45 1.75
N PRO A 259 32.64 -14.39 2.02
CA PRO A 259 33.51 -15.57 2.06
C PRO A 259 33.35 -16.40 3.35
N LEU A 260 32.61 -15.89 4.34
CA LEU A 260 32.28 -16.59 5.58
C LEU A 260 30.96 -17.37 5.38
N PRO A 261 30.92 -18.69 5.63
CA PRO A 261 29.71 -19.50 5.46
C PRO A 261 28.74 -19.36 6.63
N ILE A 262 27.46 -19.66 6.38
CA ILE A 262 26.50 -19.99 7.44
C ILE A 262 26.63 -21.48 7.79
N ARG A 263 26.54 -21.84 9.07
CA ARG A 263 26.45 -23.23 9.51
C ARG A 263 25.01 -23.64 9.73
N ALA A 264 24.60 -24.73 9.10
CA ALA A 264 23.29 -25.33 9.28
C ALA A 264 23.36 -26.76 9.79
N ASN A 265 22.31 -27.16 10.49
CA ASN A 265 21.99 -28.54 10.78
C ASN A 265 20.88 -28.95 9.81
N VAL A 266 21.08 -30.05 9.08
CA VAL A 266 20.08 -30.59 8.15
C VAL A 266 19.61 -31.95 8.64
N TYR A 267 18.31 -32.15 8.69
CA TYR A 267 17.65 -33.39 9.10
C TYR A 267 16.82 -33.89 7.91
N LEU A 268 17.12 -35.10 7.43
CA LEU A 268 16.45 -35.74 6.31
C LEU A 268 15.75 -37.03 6.77
N PRO A 269 14.57 -37.38 6.25
CA PRO A 269 13.98 -38.70 6.50
C PRO A 269 14.94 -39.82 6.07
N LEU A 270 15.13 -40.84 6.92
CA LEU A 270 16.06 -41.94 6.63
C LEU A 270 15.48 -42.84 5.53
N THR A 271 16.17 -42.90 4.39
CA THR A 271 15.72 -43.65 3.21
C THR A 271 16.88 -44.35 2.51
N SER A 272 16.58 -45.47 1.85
CA SER A 272 17.50 -46.12 0.90
C SER A 272 17.39 -45.54 -0.51
N ASP A 273 16.34 -44.76 -0.81
CA ASP A 273 16.14 -44.13 -2.11
C ASP A 273 16.88 -42.79 -2.23
N LYS A 274 17.91 -42.78 -3.08
CA LYS A 274 18.69 -41.56 -3.40
C LYS A 274 18.00 -40.63 -4.41
N ALA A 275 16.88 -41.07 -5.00
CA ALA A 275 16.01 -40.23 -5.84
C ALA A 275 14.93 -39.47 -5.04
N ALA A 276 14.75 -39.78 -3.74
CA ALA A 276 13.79 -39.09 -2.88
C ALA A 276 14.06 -37.59 -2.79
N ARG A 277 13.01 -36.77 -2.86
CA ARG A 277 13.05 -35.31 -2.77
C ARG A 277 11.98 -34.84 -1.79
N TYR A 278 12.34 -33.93 -0.90
CA TYR A 278 11.49 -33.51 0.22
C TYR A 278 11.16 -32.01 0.15
N PRO A 279 9.94 -31.60 0.53
CA PRO A 279 9.68 -30.22 0.92
C PRO A 279 10.56 -29.83 2.11
N VAL A 280 11.02 -28.58 2.15
CA VAL A 280 12.01 -28.14 3.14
C VAL A 280 11.44 -27.10 4.09
N LEU A 281 11.61 -27.28 5.40
CA LEU A 281 11.35 -26.23 6.39
C LEU A 281 12.67 -25.61 6.84
N VAL A 282 12.78 -24.28 6.78
CA VAL A 282 14.01 -23.55 7.12
C VAL A 282 13.78 -22.64 8.33
N THR A 283 14.71 -22.71 9.29
CA THR A 283 14.83 -21.77 10.42
C THR A 283 16.22 -21.16 10.43
N TYR A 284 16.29 -19.85 10.69
CA TYR A 284 17.54 -19.08 10.73
C TYR A 284 17.43 -18.04 11.86
N GLY A 285 18.35 -18.05 12.82
CA GLY A 285 18.22 -17.19 14.00
C GLY A 285 19.29 -17.37 15.07
N PRO A 286 19.15 -16.67 16.21
CA PRO A 286 20.26 -16.40 17.10
C PRO A 286 20.47 -17.40 18.25
N TYR A 287 19.48 -18.27 18.50
CA TYR A 287 19.42 -19.08 19.73
C TYR A 287 20.27 -20.35 19.72
N GLY A 288 21.07 -20.58 18.67
CA GLY A 288 21.99 -21.71 18.57
C GLY A 288 21.32 -23.00 18.12
N LYS A 289 21.59 -23.41 16.88
CA LYS A 289 21.01 -24.61 16.23
C LYS A 289 21.30 -25.94 16.95
N ASP A 290 22.30 -25.95 17.84
CA ASP A 290 22.72 -27.11 18.63
C ASP A 290 22.25 -27.07 20.10
N ILE A 291 21.57 -26.01 20.56
CA ILE A 291 21.12 -25.92 21.97
C ILE A 291 19.85 -26.77 22.18
N PRO A 292 19.88 -27.81 23.04
CA PRO A 292 18.68 -28.62 23.28
C PRO A 292 17.66 -27.84 24.12
N TYR A 293 16.39 -27.83 23.71
CA TYR A 293 15.27 -27.21 24.44
C TYR A 293 15.22 -27.72 25.90
N ALA A 294 15.40 -29.03 26.09
CA ALA A 294 15.50 -29.70 27.38
C ALA A 294 16.53 -29.11 28.36
N LYS A 295 17.55 -28.38 27.86
CA LYS A 295 18.51 -27.61 28.67
C LYS A 295 18.20 -26.11 28.67
N PHE A 296 17.79 -25.56 27.53
CA PHE A 296 17.50 -24.13 27.36
C PHE A 296 16.43 -23.64 28.35
N TYR A 297 15.28 -24.33 28.40
CA TYR A 297 14.22 -24.06 29.38
C TYR A 297 13.53 -25.38 29.83
N PRO A 298 14.10 -26.09 30.83
CA PRO A 298 13.67 -27.45 31.18
C PRO A 298 12.21 -27.57 31.63
N LYS A 299 11.68 -26.54 32.33
CA LYS A 299 10.27 -26.50 32.76
C LYS A 299 9.34 -26.55 31.55
N SER A 300 9.51 -25.61 30.62
CA SER A 300 8.71 -25.54 29.38
C SER A 300 8.81 -26.82 28.56
N PHE A 301 10.02 -27.37 28.40
CA PHE A 301 10.19 -28.65 27.70
C PHE A 301 9.43 -29.82 28.34
N SER A 302 9.21 -29.83 29.66
CA SER A 302 8.35 -30.85 30.30
C SER A 302 6.86 -30.71 29.96
N GLU A 303 6.42 -29.52 29.54
CA GLU A 303 5.04 -29.16 29.18
C GLU A 303 4.74 -29.33 27.68
N VAL A 304 5.76 -29.33 26.81
CA VAL A 304 5.61 -29.58 25.36
C VAL A 304 5.02 -30.97 25.08
N ALA A 305 4.15 -31.08 24.07
CA ALA A 305 3.47 -32.32 23.69
C ALA A 305 4.46 -33.47 23.42
N PRO A 306 4.19 -34.72 23.87
CA PRO A 306 5.14 -35.84 23.76
C PRO A 306 5.74 -36.04 22.35
N ASP A 307 4.90 -35.99 21.32
CA ASP A 307 5.30 -36.26 19.93
C ASP A 307 6.08 -35.08 19.29
N GLN A 308 6.18 -33.94 19.97
CA GLN A 308 6.99 -32.78 19.60
C GLN A 308 8.30 -32.69 20.42
N ARG A 309 8.68 -33.77 21.11
CA ARG A 309 9.90 -33.82 21.95
C ARG A 309 10.86 -34.91 21.51
N SER A 310 12.07 -34.48 21.20
CA SER A 310 13.19 -35.34 20.84
C SER A 310 14.49 -34.81 21.46
N LYS A 311 15.59 -35.55 21.26
CA LYS A 311 16.95 -35.05 21.55
C LYS A 311 17.40 -33.92 20.60
N TYR A 312 16.62 -33.61 19.55
CA TYR A 312 16.90 -32.59 18.55
C TYR A 312 16.04 -31.32 18.66
N SER A 313 15.01 -31.30 19.52
CA SER A 313 14.18 -30.12 19.75
C SER A 313 15.01 -28.92 20.21
N ALA A 314 14.80 -27.75 19.61
CA ALA A 314 15.38 -26.48 20.03
C ALA A 314 14.27 -25.42 20.20
N TRP A 315 14.53 -24.45 21.08
CA TRP A 315 13.58 -23.38 21.42
C TRP A 315 13.01 -22.69 20.17
N GLU A 316 11.68 -22.52 20.12
CA GLU A 316 10.94 -21.82 19.06
C GLU A 316 11.09 -22.41 17.64
N THR A 317 11.55 -23.65 17.51
CA THR A 317 11.68 -24.36 16.21
C THR A 317 10.81 -25.61 16.12
N PRO A 318 10.37 -26.02 14.91
CA PRO A 318 9.72 -27.31 14.69
C PRO A 318 10.64 -28.48 15.08
N ASP A 319 10.07 -29.54 15.66
CA ASP A 319 10.87 -30.72 16.06
C ASP A 319 11.33 -31.55 14.84
N PRO A 320 12.64 -31.81 14.67
CA PRO A 320 13.12 -32.52 13.49
C PRO A 320 12.63 -33.96 13.35
N VAL A 321 12.40 -34.69 14.45
CA VAL A 321 11.95 -36.09 14.40
C VAL A 321 10.49 -36.16 13.97
N PHE A 322 9.65 -35.28 14.51
CA PHE A 322 8.26 -35.17 14.06
C PHE A 322 8.20 -34.83 12.57
N TRP A 323 8.80 -33.72 12.13
CA TRP A 323 8.60 -33.26 10.76
C TRP A 323 9.29 -34.13 9.70
N THR A 324 10.42 -34.80 10.02
CA THR A 324 10.99 -35.82 9.12
C THR A 324 10.06 -37.04 8.98
N SER A 325 9.38 -37.48 10.05
CA SER A 325 8.33 -38.52 9.95
C SER A 325 7.15 -38.11 9.05
N GLN A 326 6.86 -36.81 8.94
CA GLN A 326 5.82 -36.25 8.06
C GLN A 326 6.32 -35.99 6.62
N GLY A 327 7.53 -36.44 6.29
CA GLY A 327 8.12 -36.35 4.94
C GLY A 327 8.74 -35.00 4.59
N TYR A 328 9.15 -34.20 5.58
CA TYR A 328 9.88 -32.94 5.36
C TYR A 328 11.39 -33.09 5.61
N ALA A 329 12.19 -32.32 4.88
CA ALA A 329 13.58 -32.02 5.27
C ALA A 329 13.60 -30.75 6.13
N ILE A 330 14.45 -30.72 7.16
CA ILE A 330 14.53 -29.58 8.10
C ILE A 330 15.94 -28.98 8.05
N VAL A 331 16.04 -27.66 7.88
CA VAL A 331 17.29 -26.89 7.94
C VAL A 331 17.20 -25.92 9.11
N ARG A 332 18.09 -26.07 10.10
CA ARG A 332 18.20 -25.16 11.24
C ARG A 332 19.58 -24.51 11.24
N ALA A 333 19.62 -23.22 10.90
CA ALA A 333 20.84 -22.45 10.67
C ALA A 333 21.12 -21.44 11.78
N ASP A 334 22.38 -21.35 12.20
CA ASP A 334 22.86 -20.29 13.08
C ASP A 334 22.95 -18.98 12.30
N GLU A 335 22.38 -17.90 12.83
CA GLU A 335 22.58 -16.56 12.27
C GLU A 335 24.07 -16.15 12.32
N ARG A 336 24.52 -15.36 11.35
CA ARG A 336 25.93 -14.91 11.24
C ARG A 336 26.47 -14.33 12.56
N GLY A 337 27.67 -14.77 12.96
CA GLY A 337 28.31 -14.33 14.21
C GLY A 337 27.80 -15.02 15.49
N LEU A 338 26.98 -16.07 15.39
CA LEU A 338 26.41 -16.84 16.50
C LEU A 338 26.61 -18.35 16.31
N GLY A 339 26.59 -19.12 17.40
CA GLY A 339 26.73 -20.58 17.37
C GLY A 339 28.03 -21.00 16.68
N GLN A 340 27.94 -21.77 15.60
CA GLN A 340 29.09 -22.13 14.76
C GLN A 340 29.21 -21.25 13.49
N SER A 341 28.27 -20.32 13.23
CA SER A 341 28.31 -19.40 12.09
C SER A 341 29.28 -18.22 12.34
N PRO A 342 30.42 -18.13 11.63
CA PRO A 342 31.24 -16.92 11.64
C PRO A 342 30.45 -15.69 11.13
N GLY A 343 30.83 -14.49 11.57
CA GLY A 343 30.23 -13.24 11.07
C GLY A 343 30.18 -12.09 12.09
N LEU A 344 29.57 -10.99 11.66
CA LEU A 344 29.22 -9.85 12.51
C LEU A 344 27.88 -10.14 13.21
N LEU A 345 27.90 -10.23 14.54
CA LEU A 345 26.71 -10.32 15.38
C LEU A 345 25.94 -8.98 15.32
N ASP A 346 24.86 -8.94 14.57
CA ASP A 346 24.06 -7.74 14.31
C ASP A 346 22.64 -8.20 13.92
N THR A 347 21.84 -8.54 14.94
CA THR A 347 20.58 -9.30 14.74
C THR A 347 19.46 -8.41 14.19
N MET A 348 18.54 -9.01 13.43
CA MET A 348 17.51 -8.34 12.61
C MET A 348 18.06 -7.22 11.71
N SER A 349 19.31 -7.30 11.27
CA SER A 349 19.91 -6.34 10.35
C SER A 349 19.60 -6.66 8.88
N ARG A 350 19.85 -5.70 7.99
CA ARG A 350 19.86 -5.96 6.55
C ARG A 350 20.77 -7.14 6.21
N GLY A 351 21.95 -7.19 6.83
CA GLY A 351 22.96 -8.20 6.57
C GLY A 351 22.61 -9.61 7.06
N THR A 352 21.74 -9.77 8.06
CA THR A 352 21.23 -11.10 8.44
C THR A 352 20.11 -11.55 7.51
N SER A 353 19.29 -10.63 7.00
CA SER A 353 18.31 -10.89 5.92
C SER A 353 18.97 -11.21 4.58
N GLU A 354 20.15 -10.67 4.30
CA GLU A 354 20.99 -11.05 3.15
C GLU A 354 21.48 -12.50 3.28
N CYS A 355 22.00 -12.91 4.45
CA CYS A 355 22.35 -14.30 4.71
C CYS A 355 21.14 -15.27 4.66
N PHE A 356 19.99 -14.91 5.25
CA PHE A 356 18.81 -15.80 5.28
C PHE A 356 18.25 -16.08 3.88
N PHE A 357 18.28 -15.08 2.99
CA PHE A 357 17.91 -15.25 1.58
C PHE A 357 18.76 -16.33 0.89
N ASP A 358 20.08 -16.27 1.05
CA ASP A 358 21.00 -17.29 0.49
C ASP A 358 20.79 -18.67 1.12
N VAL A 359 20.48 -18.75 2.42
CA VAL A 359 20.13 -20.02 3.11
C VAL A 359 18.85 -20.64 2.53
N VAL A 360 17.83 -19.83 2.21
CA VAL A 360 16.58 -20.30 1.58
C VAL A 360 16.83 -20.80 0.16
N GLU A 361 17.53 -20.03 -0.68
CA GLU A 361 17.82 -20.47 -2.06
C GLU A 361 18.74 -21.69 -2.10
N TRP A 362 19.75 -21.75 -1.21
CA TRP A 362 20.60 -22.93 -1.06
C TRP A 362 19.78 -24.17 -0.68
N ALA A 363 18.83 -24.04 0.26
CA ALA A 363 17.96 -25.13 0.69
C ALA A 363 16.98 -25.59 -0.41
N ALA A 364 16.50 -24.66 -1.25
CA ALA A 364 15.71 -24.98 -2.43
C ALA A 364 16.50 -25.79 -3.48
N ASP A 365 17.78 -25.45 -3.69
CA ASP A 365 18.63 -26.06 -4.74
C ASP A 365 19.38 -27.33 -4.31
N GLN A 366 19.15 -27.87 -3.09
CA GLN A 366 19.84 -29.09 -2.65
C GLN A 366 19.35 -30.37 -3.38
N PRO A 367 20.22 -31.36 -3.65
CA PRO A 367 19.84 -32.60 -4.31
C PRO A 367 18.80 -33.48 -3.58
N TRP A 368 18.46 -33.18 -2.32
CA TRP A 368 17.40 -33.84 -1.55
C TRP A 368 16.13 -32.99 -1.42
N SER A 369 16.12 -31.77 -1.96
CA SER A 369 14.99 -30.84 -1.94
C SER A 369 14.05 -31.08 -3.13
N ASN A 370 12.75 -30.81 -2.95
CA ASN A 370 11.79 -30.76 -4.05
C ASN A 370 11.71 -29.36 -4.72
N GLY A 371 12.57 -28.42 -4.32
CA GLY A 371 12.59 -27.04 -4.80
C GLY A 371 11.63 -26.09 -4.06
N LYS A 372 10.86 -26.57 -3.08
CA LYS A 372 9.93 -25.76 -2.28
C LYS A 372 10.35 -25.68 -0.81
N VAL A 373 10.52 -24.45 -0.35
CA VAL A 373 10.88 -24.08 1.02
C VAL A 373 9.68 -23.44 1.71
N GLY A 374 9.44 -23.79 2.97
CA GLY A 374 8.55 -23.07 3.88
C GLY A 374 9.32 -22.56 5.09
N LEU A 375 8.84 -21.47 5.68
CA LEU A 375 9.38 -20.95 6.94
C LEU A 375 8.36 -21.19 8.05
N LEU A 376 8.84 -21.71 9.19
CA LEU A 376 8.03 -22.05 10.36
C LEU A 376 8.88 -21.91 11.63
N GLY A 377 8.39 -21.16 12.62
CA GLY A 377 9.04 -20.94 13.90
C GLY A 377 8.43 -19.74 14.62
N ILE A 378 8.83 -19.53 15.88
CA ILE A 378 8.24 -18.53 16.78
C ILE A 378 9.16 -17.31 16.99
N SER A 379 8.62 -16.17 17.45
CA SER A 379 9.35 -14.96 17.86
C SER A 379 10.32 -14.44 16.81
N TYR A 380 11.62 -14.67 17.01
CA TYR A 380 12.67 -14.28 16.08
C TYR A 380 12.57 -15.07 14.77
N TYR A 381 12.30 -16.38 14.87
CA TYR A 381 12.08 -17.24 13.70
C TYR A 381 10.75 -16.96 13.00
N ALA A 382 9.88 -16.11 13.55
CA ALA A 382 8.69 -15.58 12.88
C ALA A 382 8.97 -14.19 12.27
N GLY A 383 9.53 -13.26 13.05
CA GLY A 383 9.85 -11.90 12.58
C GLY A 383 10.87 -11.85 11.44
N SER A 384 11.81 -12.79 11.42
CA SER A 384 12.75 -12.95 10.30
C SER A 384 12.09 -13.46 9.00
N GLN A 385 10.96 -14.18 9.08
CA GLN A 385 10.23 -14.67 7.90
C GLN A 385 9.65 -13.52 7.09
N TRP A 386 8.95 -12.59 7.76
CA TRP A 386 8.39 -11.39 7.14
C TRP A 386 9.46 -10.67 6.31
N ARG A 387 10.65 -10.48 6.91
CA ARG A 387 11.74 -9.74 6.27
C ARG A 387 12.39 -10.48 5.11
N VAL A 388 12.61 -11.81 5.20
CA VAL A 388 13.20 -12.56 4.08
C VAL A 388 12.18 -12.81 2.95
N ALA A 389 10.91 -13.01 3.28
CA ALA A 389 9.84 -13.20 2.29
C ALA A 389 9.62 -11.93 1.44
N ALA A 390 9.74 -10.74 2.04
CA ALA A 390 9.71 -9.46 1.33
C ALA A 390 10.86 -9.30 0.30
N ARG A 391 11.92 -10.11 0.42
CA ARG A 391 13.02 -10.15 -0.57
C ARG A 391 12.82 -11.22 -1.65
N ARG A 392 11.75 -12.02 -1.58
CA ARG A 392 11.30 -12.98 -2.60
C ARG A 392 12.38 -13.99 -3.07
N PRO A 393 13.08 -14.70 -2.16
CA PRO A 393 14.07 -15.72 -2.53
C PRO A 393 13.47 -16.86 -3.36
N LYS A 394 14.23 -17.36 -4.34
CA LYS A 394 13.88 -18.51 -5.17
C LYS A 394 13.53 -19.73 -4.29
N GLY A 395 12.42 -20.38 -4.61
CA GLY A 395 11.97 -21.61 -3.97
C GLY A 395 11.16 -21.41 -2.67
N LEU A 396 11.08 -20.19 -2.12
CA LEU A 396 10.15 -19.91 -1.02
C LEU A 396 8.71 -20.06 -1.50
N ALA A 397 7.95 -20.95 -0.86
CA ALA A 397 6.62 -21.38 -1.29
C ALA A 397 5.51 -21.05 -0.27
N ALA A 398 5.84 -20.82 1.01
CA ALA A 398 4.90 -20.38 2.06
C ALA A 398 5.65 -19.86 3.31
N ILE A 399 4.98 -19.05 4.14
CA ILE A 399 5.47 -18.66 5.47
C ILE A 399 4.40 -18.85 6.57
N ILE A 400 4.83 -19.26 7.76
CA ILE A 400 4.03 -19.30 8.98
C ILE A 400 4.74 -18.49 10.09
N PRO A 401 4.55 -17.16 10.14
CA PRO A 401 5.04 -16.33 11.23
C PRO A 401 4.16 -16.53 12.47
N TRP A 402 4.62 -17.37 13.40
CA TRP A 402 3.93 -17.64 14.68
C TRP A 402 4.44 -16.67 15.76
N GLU A 403 3.60 -15.78 16.27
CA GLU A 403 4.00 -14.74 17.23
C GLU A 403 5.32 -14.03 16.84
N GLY A 404 5.30 -13.21 15.79
CA GLY A 404 6.47 -12.53 15.24
C GLY A 404 6.24 -11.06 14.95
N MET A 405 7.14 -10.19 15.45
CA MET A 405 7.14 -8.77 15.13
C MET A 405 7.32 -8.56 13.62
N SER A 406 6.54 -7.66 13.02
CA SER A 406 6.74 -7.22 11.63
C SER A 406 7.38 -5.82 11.57
N ASP A 407 7.20 -5.01 12.61
CA ASP A 407 7.81 -3.70 12.78
C ASP A 407 8.85 -3.76 13.90
N TYR A 408 10.13 -3.77 13.52
CA TYR A 408 11.24 -3.86 14.49
C TYR A 408 11.24 -2.69 15.49
N TYR A 409 10.75 -1.52 15.10
CA TYR A 409 10.65 -0.35 15.96
C TYR A 409 9.39 -0.43 16.84
N ARG A 410 8.19 -0.42 16.22
CA ARG A 410 6.90 -0.20 16.90
C ARG A 410 6.38 -1.42 17.66
N ASP A 411 6.78 -2.64 17.31
CA ASP A 411 6.30 -3.86 17.98
C ASP A 411 7.24 -4.34 19.10
N ARG A 412 8.47 -3.82 19.18
CA ARG A 412 9.55 -4.46 19.98
C ARG A 412 10.47 -3.50 20.73
N CYS A 413 10.82 -2.37 20.14
CA CYS A 413 11.84 -1.48 20.71
C CYS A 413 11.25 -0.21 21.32
N ARG A 414 10.22 0.37 20.68
CA ARG A 414 9.64 1.66 21.06
C ARG A 414 8.11 1.68 20.89
N HIS A 415 7.39 1.28 21.94
CA HIS A 415 5.92 1.38 21.99
C HIS A 415 5.52 2.85 22.17
N GLY A 416 4.75 3.42 21.24
CA GLY A 416 4.40 4.84 21.25
C GLY A 416 5.61 5.80 21.16
N GLY A 417 6.79 5.30 20.78
CA GLY A 417 8.07 6.01 20.85
C GLY A 417 8.86 5.86 22.17
N ILE A 418 8.25 5.29 23.22
CA ILE A 418 8.85 5.08 24.55
C ILE A 418 9.75 3.84 24.53
N HIS A 419 11.00 3.91 25.01
CA HIS A 419 11.95 2.79 24.94
C HIS A 419 11.56 1.60 25.84
N SER A 420 11.22 0.45 25.24
CA SER A 420 10.98 -0.82 25.94
C SER A 420 12.32 -1.53 26.20
N ASN A 421 12.93 -1.27 27.37
CA ASN A 421 14.34 -1.58 27.61
C ASN A 421 14.57 -2.92 28.35
N LYS A 422 13.67 -3.32 29.26
CA LYS A 422 13.91 -4.48 30.14
C LYS A 422 13.94 -5.82 29.38
N PHE A 423 13.03 -6.04 28.44
CA PHE A 423 12.96 -7.29 27.66
C PHE A 423 14.20 -7.46 26.78
N ILE A 424 14.59 -6.40 26.06
CA ILE A 424 15.80 -6.40 25.22
C ILE A 424 17.05 -6.71 26.06
N GLY A 425 17.17 -6.10 27.24
CA GLY A 425 18.26 -6.37 28.18
C GLY A 425 18.29 -7.82 28.68
N PHE A 426 17.15 -8.43 28.98
CA PHE A 426 17.05 -9.83 29.39
C PHE A 426 17.40 -10.79 28.23
N TRP A 427 16.72 -10.63 27.09
CA TRP A 427 16.83 -11.48 25.90
C TRP A 427 18.26 -11.47 25.33
N TRP A 428 18.84 -10.28 25.13
CA TRP A 428 20.18 -10.13 24.56
C TRP A 428 21.22 -10.84 25.42
N ASN A 429 21.21 -10.62 26.74
CA ASN A 429 22.24 -11.11 27.65
C ASN A 429 22.07 -12.58 28.04
N ARG A 430 20.85 -13.16 28.04
CA ARG A 430 20.64 -14.59 28.36
C ARG A 430 20.54 -15.52 27.16
N GLN A 431 20.28 -15.01 25.95
CA GLN A 431 20.00 -15.85 24.77
C GLN A 431 20.91 -15.58 23.57
N VAL A 432 21.32 -14.32 23.33
CA VAL A 432 22.04 -13.94 22.10
C VAL A 432 23.54 -13.77 22.34
N LEU A 433 23.95 -12.81 23.18
CA LEU A 433 25.36 -12.46 23.42
C LEU A 433 26.18 -13.65 23.96
N VAL A 434 25.54 -14.52 24.73
CA VAL A 434 26.10 -15.75 25.29
C VAL A 434 26.38 -16.84 24.26
N ASN A 435 25.75 -16.76 23.09
CA ASN A 435 25.94 -17.64 21.94
C ASN A 435 26.88 -17.04 20.87
N GLN A 436 27.51 -15.87 21.13
CA GLN A 436 28.43 -15.22 20.16
C GLN A 436 29.51 -16.19 19.65
N TYR A 437 29.74 -16.20 18.34
CA TYR A 437 30.78 -17.00 17.68
C TYR A 437 32.17 -16.60 18.19
N GLY A 438 33.01 -17.58 18.49
CA GLY A 438 34.33 -17.40 19.09
C GLY A 438 34.30 -17.02 20.57
N ARG A 439 33.13 -16.97 21.23
CA ARG A 439 33.07 -16.77 22.68
C ARG A 439 33.66 -17.98 23.39
N LYS A 440 34.59 -17.72 24.31
CA LYS A 440 35.24 -18.73 25.14
C LYS A 440 34.29 -19.35 26.17
N ASP A 441 34.48 -20.63 26.46
CA ASP A 441 33.83 -21.39 27.54
C ASP A 441 32.28 -21.37 27.47
N ARG A 442 31.70 -21.23 26.27
CA ARG A 442 30.25 -21.31 26.02
C ARG A 442 29.63 -22.58 26.57
N SER A 443 30.32 -23.72 26.42
CA SER A 443 29.87 -25.03 26.90
C SER A 443 29.74 -25.14 28.43
N LYS A 444 30.33 -24.19 29.15
CA LYS A 444 30.37 -24.12 30.62
C LYS A 444 29.44 -23.03 31.17
N LEU A 445 28.71 -22.31 30.31
CA LEU A 445 27.71 -21.33 30.76
C LEU A 445 26.47 -22.07 31.26
N ASP A 446 26.22 -21.91 32.56
CA ASP A 446 24.98 -22.28 33.21
C ASP A 446 24.29 -21.02 33.78
N PHE A 447 22.97 -21.11 33.93
CA PHE A 447 22.08 -20.03 34.37
C PHE A 447 21.09 -20.60 35.40
N PRO A 448 20.50 -19.78 36.29
CA PRO A 448 19.45 -20.28 37.17
C PRO A 448 18.26 -20.79 36.34
N PRO A 449 17.52 -21.82 36.78
CA PRO A 449 16.44 -22.46 36.00
C PRO A 449 15.21 -21.56 35.74
N ASP A 450 15.31 -20.26 36.02
CA ASP A 450 14.29 -19.23 35.90
C ASP A 450 14.12 -18.75 34.44
N GLY A 451 13.42 -19.55 33.64
CA GLY A 451 13.08 -19.16 32.26
C GLY A 451 14.19 -19.44 31.25
N PRO A 452 14.05 -18.91 30.02
CA PRO A 452 14.94 -19.24 28.90
C PRO A 452 16.39 -18.74 29.07
N GLY A 453 17.32 -19.43 28.42
CA GLY A 453 18.73 -19.06 28.35
C GLY A 453 19.60 -20.13 27.67
N ALA A 454 20.71 -19.72 27.04
CA ALA A 454 21.54 -20.54 26.14
C ALA A 454 22.37 -21.65 26.83
N ARG A 455 21.72 -22.57 27.52
CA ARG A 455 22.34 -23.65 28.32
C ARG A 455 22.69 -24.88 27.51
N GLY A 456 23.94 -25.33 27.63
CA GLY A 456 24.40 -26.57 26.99
C GLY A 456 24.62 -26.46 25.48
N GLN A 457 24.80 -25.23 25.00
CA GLN A 457 25.48 -24.89 23.76
C GLN A 457 26.89 -25.48 23.68
N GLU A 458 27.47 -25.52 22.49
CA GLU A 458 28.84 -26.00 22.25
C GLU A 458 29.84 -24.84 22.16
N ASP A 459 31.11 -25.08 22.46
CA ASP A 459 32.19 -24.13 22.19
C ASP A 459 32.40 -23.97 20.67
N THR A 460 33.06 -22.88 20.25
CA THR A 460 33.29 -22.64 18.81
C THR A 460 34.37 -23.59 18.31
N ILE A 461 34.03 -24.52 17.40
CA ILE A 461 34.94 -25.62 16.95
C ILE A 461 36.18 -25.06 16.20
N GLU A 462 36.08 -23.83 15.71
CA GLU A 462 37.15 -23.14 15.00
C GLU A 462 38.14 -22.45 15.97
N GLY A 463 37.70 -22.10 17.18
CA GLY A 463 38.53 -21.58 18.27
C GLY A 463 37.94 -20.34 18.98
N ASP A 464 38.50 -20.00 20.13
CA ASP A 464 38.18 -18.79 20.89
C ASP A 464 38.70 -17.52 20.20
N LEU A 465 38.01 -16.40 20.41
CA LEU A 465 38.43 -15.05 20.04
C LEU A 465 38.70 -14.18 21.29
N PRO A 466 39.69 -13.27 21.25
CA PRO A 466 39.90 -12.26 22.29
C PRO A 466 38.66 -11.37 22.50
N GLU A 467 38.42 -10.86 23.71
CA GLU A 467 37.22 -10.04 23.98
C GLU A 467 37.22 -8.70 23.22
N ASP A 468 38.38 -8.09 22.92
CA ASP A 468 38.43 -6.91 22.02
C ASP A 468 37.94 -7.22 20.61
N VAL A 469 38.18 -8.47 20.16
CA VAL A 469 37.68 -8.99 18.88
C VAL A 469 36.19 -9.33 18.97
N LEU A 470 35.72 -9.92 20.07
CA LEU A 470 34.30 -10.16 20.30
C LEU A 470 33.49 -8.86 20.38
N VAL A 471 34.05 -7.80 20.99
CA VAL A 471 33.49 -6.44 20.97
C VAL A 471 33.46 -5.88 19.55
N ALA A 472 34.54 -6.02 18.77
CA ALA A 472 34.58 -5.53 17.38
C ALA A 472 33.69 -6.32 16.41
N ASN A 473 33.40 -7.60 16.71
CA ASN A 473 32.54 -8.47 15.92
C ASN A 473 31.05 -8.44 16.37
N ARG A 474 30.60 -7.41 17.11
CA ARG A 474 29.17 -7.24 17.47
C ARG A 474 28.68 -5.78 17.43
N GLN A 475 27.42 -5.60 17.00
CA GLN A 475 26.58 -4.47 17.40
C GLN A 475 25.81 -4.85 18.67
N ASP A 476 25.49 -3.91 19.54
CA ASP A 476 24.96 -4.19 20.89
C ASP A 476 23.58 -3.57 21.06
N GLN A 477 22.54 -4.36 20.80
CA GLN A 477 21.16 -3.88 20.80
C GLN A 477 20.71 -3.28 22.14
N THR A 478 21.39 -3.55 23.26
CA THR A 478 21.07 -2.88 24.54
C THR A 478 21.49 -1.41 24.55
N LYS A 479 22.56 -1.07 23.81
CA LYS A 479 23.07 0.28 23.64
C LYS A 479 22.44 0.96 22.43
N ASP A 480 22.30 0.24 21.33
CA ASP A 480 21.84 0.82 20.07
C ASP A 480 20.37 1.27 20.13
N ASN A 481 19.49 0.53 20.81
CA ASN A 481 18.09 0.96 21.01
C ASN A 481 17.93 2.13 22.00
N GLU A 482 18.92 2.37 22.87
CA GLU A 482 18.94 3.52 23.79
C GLU A 482 19.53 4.77 23.13
N ALA A 483 20.57 4.59 22.32
CA ALA A 483 21.28 5.66 21.60
C ALA A 483 20.49 6.19 20.39
N ASN A 484 19.76 5.32 19.69
CA ASN A 484 18.89 5.69 18.57
C ASN A 484 17.44 5.83 19.06
N ARG A 485 16.73 6.83 18.56
CA ARG A 485 15.42 7.26 19.06
C ARG A 485 14.32 7.28 18.00
N PHE A 486 14.67 7.42 16.72
CA PHE A 486 13.74 7.69 15.62
C PHE A 486 13.97 6.73 14.44
N ARG A 487 12.97 6.52 13.59
CA ARG A 487 13.06 5.52 12.50
C ARG A 487 13.98 5.92 11.34
N ASP A 488 14.28 7.21 11.21
CA ASP A 488 15.28 7.77 10.29
C ASP A 488 16.72 7.68 10.81
N ASP A 489 16.95 7.29 12.07
CA ASP A 489 18.30 6.95 12.54
C ASP A 489 18.85 5.74 11.75
N ASP A 490 20.11 5.81 11.28
CA ASP A 490 20.85 4.75 10.54
C ASP A 490 20.55 3.32 11.05
N TYR A 491 20.50 3.16 12.37
CA TYR A 491 20.29 1.88 13.03
C TYR A 491 18.89 1.30 12.82
N TYR A 492 17.84 2.13 12.82
CA TYR A 492 16.46 1.70 12.57
C TYR A 492 16.15 1.68 11.07
N ALA A 493 16.58 2.69 10.31
CA ALA A 493 16.41 2.74 8.86
C ALA A 493 17.02 1.52 8.15
N SER A 494 18.16 1.00 8.62
CA SER A 494 18.76 -0.25 8.11
C SER A 494 17.97 -1.53 8.42
N LYS A 495 16.90 -1.45 9.23
CA LYS A 495 16.05 -2.58 9.65
C LYS A 495 14.68 -2.61 8.96
N GLU A 496 14.29 -1.52 8.32
CA GLU A 496 13.06 -1.41 7.53
C GLU A 496 13.04 -2.36 6.32
N TYR A 497 11.83 -2.70 5.88
CA TYR A 497 11.48 -3.45 4.68
C TYR A 497 9.97 -3.28 4.38
N LYS A 498 9.53 -3.69 3.19
CA LYS A 498 8.14 -3.59 2.76
C LYS A 498 7.40 -4.90 3.01
N LEU A 499 6.28 -4.86 3.73
CA LEU A 499 5.38 -6.01 3.86
C LEU A 499 4.62 -6.26 2.55
N GLU A 500 4.42 -5.20 1.78
CA GLU A 500 3.71 -5.18 0.50
C GLU A 500 4.41 -6.06 -0.55
N ASP A 501 5.71 -6.30 -0.41
CA ASP A 501 6.52 -7.17 -1.29
C ASP A 501 6.42 -8.68 -0.98
N ILE A 502 5.63 -9.07 0.04
CA ILE A 502 5.42 -10.48 0.43
C ILE A 502 4.30 -11.10 -0.40
N GLU A 503 4.64 -11.80 -1.48
CA GLU A 503 3.67 -12.40 -2.41
C GLU A 503 3.30 -13.86 -2.09
N VAL A 504 4.18 -14.59 -1.37
CA VAL A 504 3.98 -16.01 -1.03
C VAL A 504 2.81 -16.20 -0.04
N PRO A 505 2.14 -17.37 -0.02
CA PRO A 505 1.12 -17.69 0.98
C PRO A 505 1.57 -17.44 2.43
N VAL A 506 0.68 -16.85 3.23
CA VAL A 506 0.95 -16.44 4.62
C VAL A 506 -0.07 -17.05 5.59
N LEU A 507 0.40 -17.71 6.65
CA LEU A 507 -0.41 -18.03 7.83
C LEU A 507 0.15 -17.27 9.04
N SER A 508 -0.40 -16.09 9.31
CA SER A 508 -0.04 -15.26 10.46
C SER A 508 -0.79 -15.76 11.69
N VAL A 509 -0.05 -16.10 12.76
CA VAL A 509 -0.66 -16.55 14.02
C VAL A 509 -0.34 -15.57 15.14
N ALA A 510 -1.37 -14.87 15.61
CA ALA A 510 -1.32 -13.87 16.67
C ALA A 510 -1.88 -14.45 17.98
N ASN A 511 -1.36 -14.03 19.13
CA ASN A 511 -1.86 -14.46 20.43
C ASN A 511 -2.44 -13.28 21.22
N TRP A 512 -3.64 -13.42 21.76
CA TRP A 512 -4.27 -12.39 22.59
C TRP A 512 -3.51 -12.12 23.91
N GLY A 513 -2.61 -13.01 24.31
CA GLY A 513 -1.66 -12.82 25.41
C GLY A 513 -0.41 -12.01 25.05
N GLY A 514 -0.10 -11.88 23.75
CA GLY A 514 1.12 -11.24 23.23
C GLY A 514 1.10 -9.71 23.25
N ILE A 515 0.39 -9.09 24.19
CA ILE A 515 0.00 -7.66 24.24
C ILE A 515 1.16 -6.66 24.41
N LEU A 516 2.41 -7.12 24.40
CA LEU A 516 3.64 -6.36 24.70
C LEU A 516 4.79 -6.67 23.72
N LEU A 517 4.57 -7.51 22.71
CA LEU A 517 5.60 -7.83 21.71
C LEU A 517 5.05 -8.27 20.35
N HIS A 518 4.28 -9.37 20.29
CA HIS A 518 4.01 -10.03 19.00
C HIS A 518 2.61 -9.83 18.42
N LEU A 519 1.60 -9.57 19.27
CA LEU A 519 0.20 -9.43 18.85
C LEU A 519 0.02 -8.37 17.75
N ARG A 520 0.60 -7.18 17.95
CA ARG A 520 0.60 -6.10 16.95
C ARG A 520 1.27 -6.55 15.64
N GLY A 521 2.46 -7.14 15.74
CA GLY A 521 3.27 -7.51 14.59
C GLY A 521 2.61 -8.54 13.66
N ASN A 522 1.91 -9.53 14.21
CA ASN A 522 1.16 -10.50 13.40
C ASN A 522 -0.06 -9.89 12.70
N VAL A 523 -0.78 -8.98 13.37
CA VAL A 523 -1.95 -8.29 12.80
C VAL A 523 -1.51 -7.32 11.70
N GLN A 524 -0.51 -6.48 11.96
CA GLN A 524 0.02 -5.55 10.97
C GLN A 524 0.74 -6.27 9.81
N GLY A 525 1.42 -7.39 10.10
CA GLY A 525 2.02 -8.27 9.09
C GLY A 525 0.98 -8.87 8.14
N TYR A 526 -0.15 -9.37 8.68
CA TYR A 526 -1.28 -9.84 7.88
C TYR A 526 -1.90 -8.70 7.05
N LEU A 527 -2.15 -7.53 7.65
CA LEU A 527 -2.72 -6.38 6.95
C LEU A 527 -1.82 -5.93 5.78
N GLY A 528 -0.52 -5.75 6.05
CA GLY A 528 0.46 -5.23 5.09
C GLY A 528 0.95 -6.22 4.02
N ALA A 529 0.84 -7.54 4.23
CA ALA A 529 1.31 -8.53 3.26
C ALA A 529 0.60 -8.41 1.90
N GLY A 530 1.35 -8.35 0.79
CA GLY A 530 0.80 -8.33 -0.59
C GLY A 530 0.16 -9.64 -1.06
N SER A 531 0.36 -10.72 -0.30
CA SER A 531 -0.07 -12.07 -0.60
C SER A 531 -1.59 -12.20 -0.80
N GLN A 532 -1.96 -12.89 -1.87
CA GLN A 532 -3.36 -13.18 -2.23
C GLN A 532 -3.95 -14.35 -1.44
N LEU A 533 -3.09 -15.17 -0.81
CA LEU A 533 -3.46 -16.31 0.03
C LEU A 533 -2.91 -16.11 1.44
N LYS A 534 -3.48 -15.11 2.14
CA LYS A 534 -3.10 -14.74 3.50
C LYS A 534 -4.21 -15.02 4.50
N TYR A 535 -3.80 -15.57 5.64
CA TYR A 535 -4.66 -16.03 6.72
C TYR A 535 -4.17 -15.47 8.06
N LEU A 536 -5.10 -15.11 8.93
CA LEU A 536 -4.86 -14.66 10.31
C LEU A 536 -5.56 -15.62 11.27
N ARG A 537 -4.85 -16.08 12.29
CA ARG A 537 -5.39 -16.94 13.35
C ARG A 537 -5.06 -16.33 14.70
N PHE A 538 -6.06 -16.15 15.55
CA PHE A 538 -5.87 -15.68 16.92
C PHE A 538 -5.98 -16.84 17.91
N ILE A 539 -4.95 -17.01 18.74
CA ILE A 539 -4.83 -18.03 19.79
C ILE A 539 -4.78 -17.40 21.19
N THR A 540 -4.76 -18.26 22.21
CA THR A 540 -4.50 -17.95 23.62
C THR A 540 -3.45 -18.92 24.19
N GLY A 541 -3.09 -18.76 25.46
CA GLY A 541 -2.01 -19.52 26.10
C GLY A 541 -0.66 -18.79 26.11
N ARG A 542 0.37 -19.44 26.65
CA ARG A 542 1.75 -18.91 26.62
C ARG A 542 2.27 -18.78 25.19
N HIS A 543 3.35 -18.02 25.01
CA HIS A 543 4.01 -17.86 23.70
C HIS A 543 4.68 -19.15 23.17
N ASP A 544 5.13 -20.03 24.05
CA ASP A 544 5.99 -21.17 23.72
C ASP A 544 5.25 -22.49 23.46
N LEU A 545 4.09 -22.73 24.11
CA LEU A 545 3.42 -24.03 24.09
C LEU A 545 2.42 -24.26 22.93
N PRO A 546 1.55 -23.31 22.53
CA PRO A 546 0.50 -23.54 21.53
C PRO A 546 1.03 -23.97 20.15
N PHE A 547 2.23 -23.51 19.78
CA PHE A 547 2.93 -23.94 18.57
C PHE A 547 3.14 -25.47 18.50
N TYR A 548 3.16 -26.15 19.65
CA TYR A 548 3.35 -27.61 19.77
C TYR A 548 2.06 -28.37 20.15
N TYR A 549 0.90 -27.72 20.25
CA TYR A 549 -0.36 -28.44 20.50
C TYR A 549 -0.80 -29.24 19.26
N PRO A 550 -1.29 -30.49 19.40
CA PRO A 550 -1.59 -31.36 18.25
C PRO A 550 -2.52 -30.72 17.20
N GLU A 551 -3.54 -30.00 17.63
CA GLU A 551 -4.49 -29.27 16.80
C GLU A 551 -3.85 -28.12 16.01
N GLU A 552 -2.90 -27.42 16.62
CA GLU A 552 -2.19 -26.28 16.04
C GLU A 552 -1.00 -26.74 15.16
N VAL A 553 -0.38 -27.88 15.46
CA VAL A 553 0.60 -28.55 14.59
C VAL A 553 -0.05 -29.09 13.32
N GLU A 554 -1.25 -29.69 13.40
CA GLU A 554 -1.98 -30.11 12.20
C GLU A 554 -2.51 -28.91 11.39
N LEU A 555 -2.83 -27.77 12.02
CA LEU A 555 -3.03 -26.50 11.32
C LEU A 555 -1.79 -26.12 10.49
N GLN A 556 -0.61 -25.99 11.13
CA GLN A 556 0.65 -25.67 10.44
C GLN A 556 0.94 -26.63 9.29
N LYS A 557 0.83 -27.93 9.56
CA LYS A 557 1.11 -29.01 8.62
C LYS A 557 0.14 -29.00 7.44
N SER A 558 -1.16 -28.79 7.67
CA SER A 558 -2.14 -28.76 6.58
C SER A 558 -1.91 -27.60 5.60
N PHE A 559 -1.46 -26.45 6.10
CA PHE A 559 -1.06 -25.30 5.29
C PHE A 559 0.23 -25.57 4.51
N LEU A 560 1.26 -26.12 5.16
CA LEU A 560 2.52 -26.48 4.50
C LEU A 560 2.34 -27.59 3.46
N ASP A 561 1.55 -28.63 3.76
CA ASP A 561 1.28 -29.74 2.84
C ASP A 561 0.61 -29.21 1.55
N ALA A 562 -0.34 -28.28 1.66
CA ALA A 562 -1.00 -27.65 0.51
C ALA A 562 0.00 -26.96 -0.45
N PHE A 563 0.92 -26.15 0.06
CA PHE A 563 1.82 -25.37 -0.79
C PHE A 563 3.13 -26.09 -1.15
N LEU A 564 3.74 -26.81 -0.20
CA LEU A 564 5.05 -27.45 -0.36
C LEU A 564 4.98 -28.86 -0.95
N LYS A 565 3.86 -29.59 -0.76
CA LYS A 565 3.63 -30.90 -1.41
C LYS A 565 2.60 -30.82 -2.55
N GLY A 566 1.59 -29.94 -2.43
CA GLY A 566 0.40 -29.95 -3.28
C GLY A 566 -0.78 -30.73 -2.69
N GLU A 567 -0.69 -31.11 -1.42
CA GLU A 567 -1.64 -31.99 -0.71
C GLU A 567 -2.72 -31.17 0.02
N ASP A 568 -3.46 -30.33 -0.72
CA ASP A 568 -4.40 -29.36 -0.15
C ASP A 568 -5.73 -29.97 0.32
N ARG A 569 -5.67 -30.75 1.41
CA ARG A 569 -6.83 -31.39 2.03
C ARG A 569 -7.88 -30.41 2.57
N VAL A 570 -7.48 -29.19 2.93
CA VAL A 570 -8.38 -28.19 3.55
C VAL A 570 -8.94 -27.23 2.51
N GLY A 571 -8.12 -26.71 1.60
CA GLY A 571 -8.48 -25.66 0.65
C GLY A 571 -7.64 -24.38 0.74
N TRP A 572 -6.47 -24.42 1.37
CA TRP A 572 -5.58 -23.26 1.54
C TRP A 572 -5.14 -22.65 0.20
N SER A 573 -5.03 -23.46 -0.86
CA SER A 573 -4.69 -23.00 -2.21
C SER A 573 -5.88 -22.45 -3.00
N THR A 574 -7.10 -22.59 -2.47
CA THR A 574 -8.35 -22.24 -3.15
C THR A 574 -8.94 -20.96 -2.55
N PRO A 575 -8.93 -19.81 -3.26
CA PRO A 575 -9.51 -18.57 -2.76
C PRO A 575 -10.94 -18.74 -2.26
N GLY A 576 -11.22 -18.21 -1.05
CA GLY A 576 -12.54 -18.28 -0.42
C GLY A 576 -12.95 -19.63 0.19
N LYS A 577 -12.22 -20.73 -0.06
CA LYS A 577 -12.56 -22.06 0.52
C LYS A 577 -12.23 -22.18 2.01
N VAL A 578 -11.24 -21.42 2.49
CA VAL A 578 -10.89 -21.32 3.92
C VAL A 578 -11.07 -19.86 4.37
N PRO A 579 -11.73 -19.58 5.51
CA PRO A 579 -11.91 -18.22 5.99
C PRO A 579 -10.58 -17.50 6.26
N PRO A 580 -10.40 -16.25 5.75
CA PRO A 580 -9.18 -15.49 5.95
C PRO A 580 -8.83 -15.24 7.42
N VAL A 581 -9.82 -15.22 8.33
CA VAL A 581 -9.60 -14.93 9.75
C VAL A 581 -10.29 -15.97 10.64
N THR A 582 -9.62 -16.40 11.71
CA THR A 582 -10.24 -17.16 12.80
C THR A 582 -9.87 -16.53 14.14
N LEU A 583 -10.88 -16.22 14.95
CA LEU A 583 -10.80 -15.65 16.29
C LEU A 583 -10.89 -16.77 17.32
N THR A 584 -10.12 -16.69 18.41
CA THR A 584 -10.47 -17.35 19.68
C THR A 584 -11.19 -16.32 20.55
N LEU A 585 -12.43 -16.58 20.97
CA LEU A 585 -13.24 -15.61 21.70
C LEU A 585 -13.07 -15.77 23.22
N ARG A 586 -12.42 -14.80 23.86
CA ARG A 586 -12.18 -14.73 25.31
C ARG A 586 -13.46 -14.42 26.09
N LYS A 587 -14.33 -15.42 26.20
CA LYS A 587 -15.61 -15.39 26.92
C LYS A 587 -15.49 -16.02 28.32
N GLY A 588 -15.97 -15.30 29.33
CA GLY A 588 -15.97 -15.76 30.72
C GLY A 588 -14.58 -15.82 31.36
N ASN A 589 -14.57 -16.09 32.67
CA ASN A 589 -13.37 -16.17 33.50
C ASN A 589 -12.89 -17.62 33.63
N VAL A 590 -12.01 -18.06 32.72
CA VAL A 590 -11.42 -19.41 32.73
C VAL A 590 -10.12 -19.50 33.55
N GLY A 591 -9.63 -18.37 34.07
CA GLY A 591 -8.29 -18.22 34.63
C GLY A 591 -7.22 -17.99 33.56
N PHE A 592 -5.96 -18.09 33.96
CA PHE A 592 -4.78 -17.87 33.12
C PHE A 592 -3.75 -18.99 33.32
N ASN A 593 -2.91 -19.23 32.31
CA ASN A 593 -1.88 -20.28 32.28
C ASN A 593 -2.45 -21.68 32.61
N ASP A 594 -3.60 -22.01 32.01
CA ASP A 594 -4.27 -23.31 32.13
C ASP A 594 -4.82 -23.71 30.75
N ALA A 595 -3.98 -24.40 29.98
CA ALA A 595 -4.25 -24.72 28.58
C ALA A 595 -5.49 -25.60 28.37
N GLU A 596 -5.89 -26.42 29.37
CA GLU A 596 -7.11 -27.23 29.26
C GLU A 596 -8.37 -26.39 29.54
N LYS A 597 -8.29 -25.37 30.40
CA LYS A 597 -9.39 -24.40 30.58
C LYS A 597 -9.49 -23.42 29.42
N GLU A 598 -8.38 -22.98 28.83
CA GLU A 598 -8.39 -22.05 27.69
C GLU A 598 -9.03 -22.64 26.43
N LYS A 599 -9.04 -23.98 26.27
CA LYS A 599 -9.83 -24.67 25.22
C LYS A 599 -11.34 -24.47 25.32
N ALA A 600 -11.86 -23.95 26.44
CA ALA A 600 -13.27 -23.59 26.57
C ALA A 600 -13.64 -22.29 25.83
N TYR A 601 -12.66 -21.49 25.38
CA TYR A 601 -12.91 -20.30 24.58
C TYR A 601 -13.38 -20.69 23.15
N PRO A 602 -14.60 -20.30 22.74
CA PRO A 602 -15.12 -20.70 21.43
C PRO A 602 -14.35 -20.01 20.29
N LYS A 603 -13.97 -20.78 19.27
CA LYS A 603 -13.40 -20.24 18.02
C LYS A 603 -14.52 -19.74 17.09
N ARG A 604 -14.32 -18.63 16.37
CA ARG A 604 -15.22 -18.09 15.33
C ARG A 604 -14.46 -17.69 14.08
N GLU A 605 -15.01 -17.98 12.91
CA GLU A 605 -14.42 -17.61 11.62
C GLU A 605 -14.98 -16.27 11.12
N GLU A 606 -14.16 -15.49 10.42
CA GLU A 606 -14.51 -14.18 9.87
C GLU A 606 -13.94 -14.01 8.45
N ALA A 607 -14.65 -13.24 7.62
CA ALA A 607 -14.27 -13.01 6.23
C ALA A 607 -13.09 -12.02 6.04
N ALA A 608 -12.84 -11.15 7.02
CA ALA A 608 -11.80 -10.12 6.97
C ALA A 608 -11.39 -9.64 8.37
N TRP A 609 -10.22 -8.99 8.46
CA TRP A 609 -9.79 -8.21 9.63
C TRP A 609 -9.41 -6.78 9.19
N PRO A 610 -9.86 -5.71 9.88
CA PRO A 610 -10.86 -5.71 10.94
C PRO A 610 -12.22 -6.27 10.46
N ILE A 611 -13.09 -6.63 11.40
CA ILE A 611 -14.38 -7.24 11.06
C ILE A 611 -15.26 -6.16 10.38
N PRO A 612 -15.82 -6.39 9.17
CA PRO A 612 -16.56 -5.35 8.43
C PRO A 612 -17.83 -4.83 9.10
N ARG A 613 -18.31 -5.52 10.15
CA ARG A 613 -19.49 -5.16 10.96
C ARG A 613 -19.14 -4.68 12.38
N THR A 614 -17.90 -4.26 12.61
CA THR A 614 -17.48 -3.61 13.85
C THR A 614 -18.08 -2.20 13.95
N ASP A 615 -18.85 -1.96 15.00
CA ASP A 615 -19.27 -0.63 15.43
C ASP A 615 -18.18 -0.03 16.34
N TYR A 616 -17.63 1.12 15.97
CA TYR A 616 -16.58 1.81 16.74
C TYR A 616 -17.21 2.88 17.63
N THR A 617 -17.66 2.47 18.82
CA THR A 617 -18.41 3.35 19.73
C THR A 617 -17.48 4.06 20.71
N ASN A 618 -17.60 5.39 20.81
CA ASN A 618 -16.88 6.18 21.80
C ASN A 618 -17.45 5.98 23.21
N PHE A 619 -16.58 5.60 24.14
CA PHE A 619 -16.83 5.56 25.58
C PHE A 619 -16.07 6.73 26.22
N TYR A 620 -16.80 7.81 26.48
CA TYR A 620 -16.32 9.06 27.04
C TYR A 620 -15.93 8.89 28.52
N LEU A 621 -14.75 9.39 28.87
CA LEU A 621 -14.27 9.50 30.24
C LEU A 621 -14.99 10.68 30.89
N THR A 622 -15.44 10.52 32.14
CA THR A 622 -16.11 11.60 32.88
C THR A 622 -15.25 12.14 34.03
N PRO A 623 -15.41 13.42 34.44
CA PRO A 623 -14.58 14.02 35.48
C PRO A 623 -14.76 13.41 36.89
N ASP A 624 -15.77 12.57 37.08
CA ASP A 624 -16.07 11.78 38.28
C ASP A 624 -15.58 10.31 38.19
N LEU A 625 -14.71 10.01 37.22
CA LEU A 625 -14.07 8.69 36.98
C LEU A 625 -15.02 7.61 36.44
N GLY A 626 -16.15 8.02 35.84
CA GLY A 626 -17.02 7.16 35.06
C GLY A 626 -16.54 7.00 33.61
N LEU A 627 -17.16 6.05 32.92
CA LEU A 627 -16.97 5.80 31.49
C LEU A 627 -18.36 5.54 30.85
N THR A 628 -18.75 6.37 29.88
CA THR A 628 -20.14 6.49 29.38
C THR A 628 -20.23 6.68 27.87
N THR A 629 -21.31 6.26 27.22
CA THR A 629 -21.59 6.59 25.81
C THR A 629 -22.26 7.95 25.64
N ASN A 630 -22.79 8.55 26.71
CA ASN A 630 -23.63 9.76 26.67
C ASN A 630 -22.81 11.08 26.66
N GLY A 631 -21.70 11.13 25.93
CA GLY A 631 -20.82 12.30 25.81
C GLY A 631 -20.06 12.68 27.10
N SER A 632 -19.29 13.76 27.03
CA SER A 632 -18.67 14.40 28.20
C SER A 632 -19.45 15.62 28.70
N GLY A 633 -19.47 15.81 30.02
CA GLY A 633 -20.04 17.00 30.66
C GLY A 633 -19.27 18.27 30.28
N GLN A 634 -20.00 19.38 30.16
CA GLN A 634 -19.43 20.65 29.66
C GLN A 634 -18.63 21.44 30.71
N ASP A 635 -18.81 21.14 32.01
CA ASP A 635 -18.17 21.85 33.12
C ASP A 635 -16.63 21.66 33.12
N PRO A 636 -15.83 22.75 33.06
CA PRO A 636 -14.38 22.64 33.06
C PRO A 636 -13.82 22.01 34.33
N LYS A 637 -13.05 20.92 34.19
CA LYS A 637 -12.39 20.23 35.30
C LYS A 637 -11.10 19.52 34.85
N THR A 638 -10.15 19.40 35.76
CA THR A 638 -8.89 18.69 35.55
C THR A 638 -8.78 17.52 36.53
N VAL A 639 -8.23 16.39 36.07
CA VAL A 639 -7.83 15.25 36.92
C VAL A 639 -6.32 15.06 36.77
N SER A 640 -5.59 15.16 37.88
CA SER A 640 -4.13 15.15 37.88
C SER A 640 -3.55 13.92 38.58
N TYR A 641 -2.43 13.40 38.05
CA TYR A 641 -1.67 12.27 38.59
C TYR A 641 -0.17 12.54 38.45
N LYS A 642 0.68 11.86 39.23
CA LYS A 642 2.15 12.11 39.17
C LYS A 642 2.72 11.63 37.83
N ALA A 643 3.58 12.45 37.23
CA ALA A 643 4.09 12.28 35.87
C ALA A 643 5.17 11.18 35.72
N LEU A 644 5.60 10.56 36.82
CA LEU A 644 6.46 9.37 36.84
C LEU A 644 5.91 8.29 37.75
N GLY A 645 5.87 7.06 37.26
CA GLY A 645 5.56 5.84 37.99
C GLY A 645 6.38 4.64 37.52
N SER A 646 6.47 3.61 38.35
CA SER A 646 7.09 2.31 38.02
C SER A 646 6.08 1.18 38.23
N LEU A 647 6.43 -0.05 37.85
CA LEU A 647 5.56 -1.22 38.02
C LEU A 647 5.20 -1.50 39.49
N GLU A 648 6.09 -1.14 40.42
CA GLU A 648 5.96 -1.29 41.87
C GLU A 648 5.21 -0.12 42.53
N ASN A 649 5.12 1.03 41.85
CA ASN A 649 4.46 2.24 42.33
C ASN A 649 3.79 2.99 41.15
N PRO A 650 2.79 2.40 40.47
CA PRO A 650 2.16 2.98 39.31
C PRO A 650 1.25 4.15 39.73
N GLN A 651 1.22 5.22 38.94
CA GLN A 651 0.43 6.42 39.23
C GLN A 651 -0.75 6.44 38.24
N VAL A 652 -1.89 5.91 38.67
CA VAL A 652 -3.01 5.53 37.78
C VAL A 652 -4.27 6.35 38.06
N VAL A 653 -4.96 6.71 36.99
CA VAL A 653 -6.35 7.18 37.00
C VAL A 653 -7.21 6.14 36.26
N SER A 654 -8.25 5.61 36.90
CA SER A 654 -9.07 4.52 36.37
C SER A 654 -10.51 4.98 36.13
N PHE A 655 -10.97 4.91 34.87
CA PHE A 655 -12.32 5.27 34.45
C PHE A 655 -13.17 4.01 34.24
N THR A 656 -14.31 3.91 34.90
CA THR A 656 -15.08 2.65 35.02
C THR A 656 -16.44 2.72 34.35
N SER A 657 -16.78 1.73 33.51
CA SER A 657 -18.07 1.65 32.86
C SER A 657 -19.22 1.34 33.83
N ALA A 658 -20.43 1.72 33.44
CA ALA A 658 -21.64 1.06 33.94
C ALA A 658 -21.54 -0.47 33.70
N PRO A 659 -22.22 -1.31 34.51
CA PRO A 659 -22.37 -2.73 34.21
C PRO A 659 -23.05 -2.93 32.85
N PHE A 660 -22.51 -3.80 31.99
CA PHE A 660 -23.12 -4.09 30.69
C PHE A 660 -24.47 -4.81 30.87
N GLU A 661 -25.54 -4.24 30.32
CA GLU A 661 -26.91 -4.73 30.54
C GLU A 661 -27.22 -6.08 29.87
N GLN A 662 -26.40 -6.46 28.88
CA GLN A 662 -26.43 -7.73 28.17
C GLN A 662 -25.00 -8.19 27.86
N GLU A 663 -24.84 -9.48 27.54
CA GLU A 663 -23.59 -10.01 27.00
C GLU A 663 -23.17 -9.21 25.76
N THR A 664 -21.91 -8.75 25.73
CA THR A 664 -21.44 -7.78 24.73
C THR A 664 -20.00 -8.12 24.31
N GLU A 665 -19.72 -8.19 23.01
CA GLU A 665 -18.38 -8.46 22.48
C GLU A 665 -17.67 -7.19 22.00
N ILE A 666 -16.40 -7.07 22.39
CA ILE A 666 -15.46 -6.06 21.92
C ILE A 666 -14.35 -6.80 21.16
N THR A 667 -14.30 -6.67 19.83
CA THR A 667 -13.31 -7.31 18.95
C THR A 667 -12.88 -6.38 17.82
N GLY A 668 -11.60 -5.99 17.81
CA GLY A 668 -11.03 -5.11 16.78
C GLY A 668 -9.78 -4.37 17.28
N HIS A 669 -9.46 -3.25 16.64
CA HIS A 669 -8.48 -2.29 17.15
C HIS A 669 -9.14 -1.32 18.14
N VAL A 670 -8.36 -0.77 19.07
CA VAL A 670 -8.82 0.22 20.04
C VAL A 670 -8.01 1.50 19.86
N THR A 671 -8.62 2.67 20.06
CA THR A 671 -7.93 3.96 20.06
C THR A 671 -8.48 4.80 21.21
N ALA A 672 -7.65 5.59 21.87
CA ALA A 672 -8.08 6.49 22.94
C ALA A 672 -7.64 7.92 22.67
N HIS A 673 -8.59 8.85 22.72
CA HIS A 673 -8.34 10.29 22.60
C HIS A 673 -8.32 10.93 23.98
N LEU A 674 -7.21 11.58 24.34
CA LEU A 674 -7.05 12.28 25.61
C LEU A 674 -6.57 13.72 25.40
N ASN A 675 -7.10 14.64 26.22
CA ASN A 675 -6.69 16.05 26.26
C ASN A 675 -5.79 16.29 27.48
N VAL A 676 -4.48 16.39 27.26
CA VAL A 676 -3.46 16.30 28.33
C VAL A 676 -2.54 17.53 28.43
N SER A 677 -2.05 17.83 29.64
CA SER A 677 -0.93 18.76 29.85
C SER A 677 -0.01 18.32 31.00
N VAL A 678 1.16 18.95 31.12
CA VAL A 678 2.14 18.71 32.19
C VAL A 678 2.33 19.95 33.07
N THR A 679 2.40 19.73 34.38
CA THR A 679 2.84 20.71 35.39
C THR A 679 4.14 20.20 35.99
N PRO A 680 5.32 20.61 35.48
CA PRO A 680 6.60 20.03 35.90
C PRO A 680 7.03 20.51 37.29
N ASP A 681 7.90 19.74 37.96
CA ASP A 681 8.53 20.17 39.21
C ASP A 681 9.52 21.36 39.00
N ASN A 682 10.03 21.52 37.78
CA ASN A 682 10.83 22.68 37.36
C ASN A 682 10.38 23.16 35.97
N SER A 683 9.89 24.40 35.88
CA SER A 683 9.41 25.01 34.62
C SER A 683 10.52 25.59 33.73
N GLU A 684 11.79 25.54 34.13
CA GLU A 684 12.94 25.96 33.30
C GLU A 684 13.46 24.85 32.37
N ASN A 685 13.03 23.59 32.58
CA ASN A 685 13.47 22.44 31.80
C ASN A 685 12.59 22.20 30.56
N GLU A 686 13.14 21.48 29.57
CA GLU A 686 12.34 20.80 28.54
C GLU A 686 11.39 19.79 29.21
N THR A 687 10.12 19.76 28.81
CA THR A 687 9.11 18.83 29.34
C THR A 687 8.56 17.88 28.28
N ASP A 688 8.00 16.75 28.70
CA ASP A 688 7.26 15.79 27.86
C ASP A 688 6.35 14.91 28.72
N ILE A 689 5.46 14.15 28.09
CA ILE A 689 4.47 13.29 28.76
C ILE A 689 4.56 11.90 28.12
N ASP A 690 4.78 10.88 28.95
CA ASP A 690 4.61 9.49 28.54
C ASP A 690 3.26 8.97 29.08
N LEU A 691 2.39 8.55 28.17
CA LEU A 691 1.07 8.00 28.45
C LEU A 691 1.09 6.48 28.30
N PHE A 692 0.70 5.79 29.36
CA PHE A 692 0.50 4.35 29.42
C PHE A 692 -0.99 4.10 29.64
N VAL A 693 -1.64 3.35 28.75
CA VAL A 693 -3.06 3.02 28.90
C VAL A 693 -3.28 1.52 28.98
N THR A 694 -4.27 1.10 29.76
CA THR A 694 -4.63 -0.32 29.96
C THR A 694 -6.14 -0.46 30.00
N LEU A 695 -6.68 -1.40 29.23
CA LEU A 695 -8.05 -1.86 29.40
C LEU A 695 -8.06 -3.07 30.34
N ARG A 696 -9.01 -3.11 31.27
CA ARG A 696 -9.30 -4.27 32.14
C ARG A 696 -10.75 -4.71 31.94
N HIS A 697 -10.98 -6.01 32.11
CA HIS A 697 -12.31 -6.61 32.14
C HIS A 697 -12.62 -7.05 33.57
N ILE A 698 -13.72 -6.58 34.13
CA ILE A 698 -14.21 -6.95 35.46
C ILE A 698 -15.46 -7.81 35.27
N ASP A 699 -15.50 -8.99 35.89
CA ASP A 699 -16.63 -9.91 35.81
C ASP A 699 -17.84 -9.45 36.64
N PRO A 700 -19.04 -10.07 36.49
CA PRO A 700 -20.23 -9.70 37.24
C PRO A 700 -20.15 -9.90 38.77
N SER A 701 -19.09 -10.55 39.28
CA SER A 701 -18.81 -10.66 40.72
C SER A 701 -17.95 -9.51 41.25
N GLY A 702 -17.39 -8.68 40.37
CA GLY A 702 -16.49 -7.58 40.71
C GLY A 702 -15.01 -7.95 40.72
N GLN A 703 -14.63 -9.13 40.19
CA GLN A 703 -13.24 -9.57 40.10
C GLN A 703 -12.65 -9.26 38.71
N GLU A 704 -11.36 -8.95 38.63
CA GLU A 704 -10.68 -8.79 37.34
C GLU A 704 -10.47 -10.14 36.64
N VAL A 705 -10.81 -10.20 35.36
CA VAL A 705 -10.53 -11.35 34.49
C VAL A 705 -9.14 -11.18 33.90
N PHE A 706 -8.18 -11.94 34.42
CA PHE A 706 -6.84 -12.04 33.85
C PHE A 706 -6.78 -13.07 32.73
N TYR A 707 -5.95 -12.78 31.73
CA TYR A 707 -5.65 -13.66 30.61
C TYR A 707 -4.21 -14.16 30.70
N THR A 708 -3.87 -15.21 29.96
CA THR A 708 -2.51 -15.73 29.86
C THR A 708 -1.63 -14.79 29.04
N GLY A 709 -0.59 -14.23 29.63
CA GLY A 709 0.44 -13.45 28.95
C GLY A 709 1.52 -14.31 28.30
N THR A 710 2.41 -13.67 27.55
CA THR A 710 3.57 -14.28 26.88
C THR A 710 4.34 -15.28 27.75
N ALA A 711 4.54 -15.00 29.04
CA ALA A 711 5.33 -15.85 29.94
C ALA A 711 4.48 -16.81 30.81
N GLY A 712 3.16 -16.87 30.60
CA GLY A 712 2.21 -17.54 31.51
C GLY A 712 1.87 -16.70 32.76
N ASP A 713 2.19 -15.41 32.72
CA ASP A 713 1.83 -14.41 33.72
C ASP A 713 0.38 -13.91 33.51
N PRO A 714 -0.33 -13.47 34.57
CA PRO A 714 -1.64 -12.87 34.42
C PRO A 714 -1.53 -11.47 33.80
N VAL A 715 -2.20 -11.24 32.67
CA VAL A 715 -2.23 -9.95 31.97
C VAL A 715 -3.65 -9.38 31.89
N PRO A 716 -3.82 -8.04 31.85
CA PRO A 716 -5.11 -7.39 31.63
C PRO A 716 -5.57 -7.56 30.17
N LEU A 717 -6.70 -6.95 29.80
CA LEU A 717 -7.35 -7.18 28.50
C LEU A 717 -6.45 -6.81 27.31
N VAL A 718 -5.89 -5.60 27.33
CA VAL A 718 -4.90 -5.08 26.36
C VAL A 718 -4.27 -3.76 26.86
N LYS A 719 -3.20 -3.29 26.22
CA LYS A 719 -2.44 -2.07 26.57
C LYS A 719 -2.19 -1.16 25.34
N GLY A 720 -1.80 0.08 25.60
CA GLY A 720 -1.41 1.08 24.59
C GLY A 720 -0.45 2.12 25.16
N TRP A 721 0.27 2.84 24.29
CA TRP A 721 1.35 3.75 24.66
C TRP A 721 1.46 4.95 23.73
N LEU A 722 1.80 6.12 24.27
CA LEU A 722 2.22 7.28 23.48
C LEU A 722 3.16 8.20 24.28
N ARG A 723 4.31 8.54 23.69
CA ARG A 723 5.07 9.73 24.08
C ARG A 723 4.48 10.95 23.37
N VAL A 724 4.05 11.96 24.12
CA VAL A 724 3.30 13.10 23.58
C VAL A 724 4.15 13.99 22.69
N SER A 725 5.48 14.04 22.85
CA SER A 725 6.34 14.69 21.85
C SER A 725 6.33 13.99 20.47
N ASN A 726 5.96 12.71 20.40
CA ASN A 726 5.74 11.96 19.16
C ASN A 726 4.25 11.91 18.76
N ARG A 727 3.41 12.86 19.19
CA ARG A 727 1.95 12.82 18.98
C ARG A 727 1.49 12.96 17.54
N LYS A 728 2.27 13.62 16.67
CA LYS A 728 1.92 13.90 15.26
C LYS A 728 1.36 12.66 14.57
N VAL A 729 0.21 12.80 13.91
CA VAL A 729 -0.38 11.74 13.08
C VAL A 729 -0.10 12.10 11.61
N HIS A 730 -0.01 11.08 10.76
CA HIS A 730 0.10 11.26 9.32
C HIS A 730 -1.25 10.98 8.66
N ASP A 731 -2.17 11.93 8.77
CA ASP A 731 -3.52 11.85 8.17
C ASP A 731 -3.47 11.69 6.64
N GLU A 732 -2.38 12.11 6.00
CA GLU A 732 -2.11 11.90 4.56
C GLU A 732 -1.72 10.46 4.22
N SER A 733 -1.32 9.65 5.20
CA SER A 733 -0.86 8.29 4.98
C SER A 733 -2.02 7.33 4.73
N PRO A 734 -1.99 6.50 3.67
CA PRO A 734 -2.99 5.45 3.47
C PRO A 734 -2.96 4.38 4.57
N LYS A 735 -1.95 4.38 5.45
CA LYS A 735 -1.86 3.52 6.64
C LYS A 735 -2.61 4.09 7.86
N HIS A 736 -2.90 5.39 7.91
CA HIS A 736 -3.76 5.96 8.96
C HIS A 736 -5.21 5.49 8.83
N LYS A 737 -5.84 5.14 9.94
CA LYS A 737 -7.28 4.87 10.06
C LYS A 737 -7.79 5.48 11.38
N SER A 738 -9.08 5.80 11.46
CA SER A 738 -9.70 6.30 12.71
C SER A 738 -9.57 5.35 13.90
N TRP A 739 -9.34 4.06 13.65
CA TRP A 739 -9.08 3.00 14.63
C TRP A 739 -7.61 2.58 14.72
N LEU A 740 -6.70 3.28 14.02
CA LEU A 740 -5.26 3.05 14.01
C LEU A 740 -4.51 4.36 13.64
N PRO A 741 -4.15 5.20 14.64
CA PRO A 741 -3.37 6.41 14.38
C PRO A 741 -1.97 6.05 13.86
N HIS A 742 -1.65 6.47 12.64
CA HIS A 742 -0.38 6.12 11.98
C HIS A 742 0.64 7.24 12.15
N ARG A 743 1.86 6.88 12.54
CA ARG A 743 2.95 7.78 12.87
C ARG A 743 4.24 7.25 12.28
N GLU A 744 5.02 8.06 11.56
CA GLU A 744 6.30 7.61 11.00
C GLU A 744 7.42 7.56 12.05
N TYR A 745 7.32 8.31 13.15
CA TYR A 745 8.33 8.40 14.22
C TYR A 745 9.70 8.83 13.69
N LEU A 746 9.74 9.80 12.78
CA LEU A 746 10.96 10.43 12.30
C LEU A 746 11.44 11.52 13.26
N SER A 747 12.72 11.86 13.24
CA SER A 747 13.28 12.97 14.03
C SER A 747 12.63 14.32 13.70
N THR A 748 12.06 14.46 12.50
CA THR A 748 11.30 15.62 12.02
C THR A 748 9.84 15.68 12.49
N ASP A 749 9.32 14.60 13.10
CA ASP A 749 7.92 14.52 13.56
C ASP A 749 7.76 14.95 15.03
N VAL A 750 8.85 15.30 15.70
CA VAL A 750 8.87 15.64 17.13
C VAL A 750 8.26 17.02 17.36
N LEU A 751 7.10 17.05 18.01
CA LEU A 751 6.38 18.26 18.39
C LEU A 751 6.65 18.57 19.88
N PRO A 752 7.28 19.71 20.24
CA PRO A 752 7.57 20.04 21.63
C PRO A 752 6.33 20.03 22.54
N VAL A 753 6.57 19.72 23.82
CA VAL A 753 5.57 19.75 24.90
C VAL A 753 5.99 20.85 25.88
N LYS A 754 5.08 21.79 26.17
CA LYS A 754 5.30 22.93 27.05
C LYS A 754 4.50 22.76 28.34
N ALA A 755 5.02 23.29 29.45
CA ALA A 755 4.30 23.32 30.72
C ALA A 755 2.95 24.07 30.59
N GLY A 756 1.87 23.45 31.07
CA GLY A 756 0.51 24.00 31.10
C GLY A 756 -0.27 24.00 29.78
N GLU A 757 0.38 23.85 28.62
CA GLU A 757 -0.29 23.79 27.31
C GLU A 757 -1.01 22.44 27.13
N VAL A 758 -2.26 22.47 26.63
CA VAL A 758 -3.11 21.27 26.48
C VAL A 758 -2.98 20.73 25.06
N TYR A 759 -2.82 19.41 24.93
CA TYR A 759 -2.75 18.69 23.66
C TYR A 759 -3.78 17.57 23.61
N GLY A 760 -4.64 17.57 22.59
CA GLY A 760 -5.40 16.39 22.20
C GLY A 760 -4.47 15.36 21.56
N VAL A 761 -4.56 14.09 21.95
CA VAL A 761 -3.70 13.02 21.43
C VAL A 761 -4.43 11.68 21.27
N ASP A 762 -4.27 11.06 20.09
CA ASP A 762 -4.81 9.73 19.78
C ASP A 762 -3.78 8.62 20.06
N ILE A 763 -4.09 7.73 21.00
CA ILE A 763 -3.20 6.65 21.47
C ILE A 763 -3.57 5.34 20.76
N GLU A 764 -2.60 4.68 20.13
CA GLU A 764 -2.78 3.30 19.64
C GLU A 764 -2.88 2.36 20.86
N VAL A 765 -4.03 1.71 20.99
CA VAL A 765 -4.23 0.59 21.92
C VAL A 765 -4.30 -0.68 21.08
N TRP A 766 -3.53 -1.70 21.46
CA TRP A 766 -3.32 -2.86 20.61
C TRP A 766 -4.65 -3.61 20.34
N PRO A 767 -4.78 -4.31 19.19
CA PRO A 767 -5.99 -5.02 18.85
C PRO A 767 -6.33 -6.10 19.88
N THR A 768 -7.61 -6.29 20.16
CA THR A 768 -8.09 -7.14 21.25
C THR A 768 -9.40 -7.85 20.93
N ASN A 769 -9.74 -8.81 21.79
CA ASN A 769 -11.02 -9.50 21.85
C ASN A 769 -11.42 -9.75 23.31
N VAL A 770 -12.71 -9.58 23.63
CA VAL A 770 -13.37 -10.09 24.84
C VAL A 770 -14.88 -10.20 24.61
N VAL A 771 -15.51 -11.17 25.28
CA VAL A 771 -16.96 -11.21 25.46
C VAL A 771 -17.25 -10.88 26.93
N VAL A 772 -17.77 -9.68 27.17
CA VAL A 772 -18.13 -9.17 28.50
C VAL A 772 -19.48 -9.73 28.88
N ASP A 773 -19.55 -10.48 29.98
CA ASP A 773 -20.79 -11.05 30.49
C ASP A 773 -21.73 -9.96 31.05
N LYS A 774 -23.04 -10.23 31.06
CA LYS A 774 -24.04 -9.32 31.63
C LYS A 774 -23.71 -9.02 33.09
N GLY A 775 -23.58 -7.73 33.42
CA GLY A 775 -23.18 -7.23 34.74
C GLY A 775 -21.67 -7.01 34.91
N GLY A 776 -20.86 -7.50 33.97
CA GLY A 776 -19.43 -7.17 33.88
C GLY A 776 -19.20 -5.73 33.45
N LYS A 777 -17.94 -5.28 33.52
CA LYS A 777 -17.53 -3.90 33.23
C LYS A 777 -16.21 -3.85 32.48
N ILE A 778 -15.99 -2.72 31.80
CA ILE A 778 -14.68 -2.32 31.30
C ILE A 778 -14.14 -1.20 32.20
N VAL A 779 -12.85 -1.27 32.51
CA VAL A 779 -12.09 -0.17 33.14
C VAL A 779 -11.01 0.27 32.18
N PHE A 780 -10.90 1.58 31.95
CA PHE A 780 -9.83 2.20 31.18
C PHE A 780 -8.90 2.95 32.13
N GLU A 781 -7.64 2.54 32.19
CA GLU A 781 -6.60 3.17 33.00
C GLU A 781 -5.75 4.12 32.16
N VAL A 782 -5.41 5.27 32.73
CA VAL A 782 -4.34 6.16 32.26
C VAL A 782 -3.26 6.22 33.35
N SER A 783 -2.00 6.03 32.97
CA SER A 783 -0.85 5.92 33.88
C SER A 783 0.38 6.63 33.31
N SER A 784 1.33 6.98 34.18
CA SER A 784 2.65 7.53 33.82
C SER A 784 3.79 6.49 33.84
N GLY A 785 3.44 5.21 33.97
CA GLY A 785 4.36 4.09 33.90
C GLY A 785 3.64 2.75 33.69
N ASP A 786 4.42 1.70 33.47
CA ASP A 786 3.91 0.34 33.30
C ASP A 786 3.05 -0.10 34.49
N THR A 787 1.85 -0.60 34.21
CA THR A 787 0.94 -1.18 35.21
C THR A 787 1.07 -2.71 35.23
N GLN A 788 0.33 -3.38 36.14
CA GLN A 788 0.28 -4.85 36.21
C GLN A 788 0.07 -5.51 34.83
N GLY A 789 0.67 -6.69 34.66
CA GLY A 789 0.70 -7.44 33.41
C GLY A 789 1.73 -6.96 32.39
N SER A 790 2.65 -6.07 32.77
CA SER A 790 3.77 -5.63 31.90
C SER A 790 5.04 -6.48 32.05
N GLY A 791 5.13 -7.29 33.12
CA GLY A 791 6.17 -8.30 33.32
C GLY A 791 7.60 -7.80 33.11
N ILE A 792 8.29 -8.39 32.13
CA ILE A 792 9.66 -8.02 31.69
C ILE A 792 9.70 -6.97 30.57
N PHE A 793 8.55 -6.53 30.05
CA PHE A 793 8.41 -5.65 28.87
C PHE A 793 8.25 -4.18 29.27
N GLN A 794 9.05 -3.73 30.25
CA GLN A 794 8.92 -2.41 30.86
C GLN A 794 9.67 -1.30 30.11
N HIS A 795 9.21 -0.08 30.35
CA HIS A 795 9.64 1.17 29.74
C HIS A 795 10.24 2.10 30.82
N CYS A 796 11.40 1.72 31.35
CA CYS A 796 12.00 2.34 32.53
C CYS A 796 13.51 2.60 32.36
N SER A 797 13.93 3.02 31.17
CA SER A 797 15.26 3.62 30.99
C SER A 797 15.25 5.06 31.49
N GLU A 798 16.10 5.36 32.48
CA GLU A 798 16.33 6.73 32.97
C GLU A 798 17.00 7.65 31.92
N VAL A 799 17.58 7.06 30.86
CA VAL A 799 18.20 7.80 29.72
C VAL A 799 17.15 8.20 28.68
N ASP A 800 16.09 7.40 28.52
CA ASP A 800 14.94 7.70 27.68
C ASP A 800 13.87 8.53 28.41
N ARG A 801 13.74 8.32 29.73
CA ARG A 801 12.73 8.92 30.63
C ARG A 801 13.35 9.67 31.83
N PRO A 802 14.28 10.62 31.62
CA PRO A 802 14.98 11.28 32.73
C PRO A 802 14.04 12.14 33.58
N ALA A 803 14.20 12.06 34.90
CA ALA A 803 13.33 12.76 35.84
C ALA A 803 13.28 14.28 35.61
N SER A 804 14.37 14.89 35.16
CA SER A 804 14.43 16.32 34.82
C SER A 804 13.46 16.78 33.71
N LYS A 805 12.97 15.86 32.87
CA LYS A 805 12.04 16.15 31.76
C LYS A 805 10.61 15.65 32.00
N PHE A 806 10.44 14.65 32.88
CA PHE A 806 9.17 13.94 33.08
C PHE A 806 8.60 14.03 34.51
N SER A 807 9.26 14.67 35.49
CA SER A 807 8.73 14.78 36.85
C SER A 807 7.73 15.94 37.02
N GLY A 808 6.85 15.84 38.01
CA GLY A 808 5.72 16.75 38.25
C GLY A 808 4.37 16.03 38.20
N LEU A 809 3.35 16.70 37.64
CA LEU A 809 2.00 16.18 37.44
C LEU A 809 1.63 16.14 35.95
N ASN A 810 1.06 15.02 35.52
CA ASN A 810 0.28 14.92 34.29
C ASN A 810 -1.18 15.25 34.60
N ASN A 811 -1.84 15.91 33.67
CA ASN A 811 -3.20 16.42 33.81
C ASN A 811 -4.07 15.93 32.65
N ILE A 812 -5.28 15.43 32.94
CA ILE A 812 -6.34 15.17 31.96
C ILE A 812 -7.39 16.27 32.12
N HIS A 813 -7.74 16.95 31.02
CA HIS A 813 -8.65 18.11 31.04
C HIS A 813 -9.98 17.80 30.38
N PHE A 814 -11.05 18.23 31.02
CA PHE A 814 -12.44 18.04 30.60
C PHE A 814 -13.13 19.41 30.50
N GLY A 815 -14.07 19.54 29.57
CA GLY A 815 -14.90 20.73 29.38
C GLY A 815 -15.36 20.87 27.94
N GLN A 816 -16.02 21.97 27.59
CA GLN A 816 -16.42 22.27 26.21
C GLN A 816 -15.21 22.22 25.26
N GLY A 817 -15.27 21.35 24.24
CA GLY A 817 -14.20 21.13 23.27
C GLY A 817 -13.03 20.26 23.75
N LEU A 818 -13.04 19.79 25.00
CA LEU A 818 -12.02 18.91 25.59
C LEU A 818 -12.64 17.55 25.94
N GLU A 819 -13.18 16.88 24.93
CA GLU A 819 -13.73 15.53 25.08
C GLU A 819 -12.60 14.52 25.25
N ASN A 820 -12.82 13.49 26.08
CA ASN A 820 -11.85 12.41 26.30
C ASN A 820 -12.61 11.10 26.16
N TYR A 821 -12.12 10.15 25.36
CA TYR A 821 -12.83 8.89 25.11
C TYR A 821 -11.88 7.74 24.76
N VAL A 822 -12.34 6.52 24.99
CA VAL A 822 -11.79 5.31 24.37
C VAL A 822 -12.81 4.77 23.36
N THR A 823 -12.40 4.58 22.12
CA THR A 823 -13.23 4.01 21.05
C THR A 823 -13.13 2.49 21.11
N LEU A 824 -14.24 1.82 21.43
CA LEU A 824 -14.30 0.37 21.60
C LEU A 824 -14.93 -0.31 20.38
N PRO A 825 -14.30 -1.35 19.80
CA PRO A 825 -14.79 -2.04 18.60
C PRO A 825 -15.84 -3.10 18.94
N PHE A 826 -17.13 -2.75 18.97
CA PHE A 826 -18.20 -3.70 19.23
C PHE A 826 -18.49 -4.57 18.02
N ALA A 827 -18.45 -5.89 18.20
CA ALA A 827 -18.73 -6.86 17.15
C ALA A 827 -20.11 -7.50 17.35
N SER A 828 -21.02 -7.28 16.40
CA SER A 828 -22.38 -7.82 16.48
C SER A 828 -22.39 -9.35 16.32
N TRP A 829 -23.02 -10.03 17.29
CA TRP A 829 -23.30 -11.46 17.25
C TRP A 829 -24.48 -11.73 16.30
N PHE A 830 -24.22 -12.36 15.16
CA PHE A 830 -25.28 -12.99 14.36
C PHE A 830 -25.71 -14.33 14.98
N GLY A 831 -26.26 -14.25 16.20
CA GLY A 831 -27.14 -15.26 16.78
C GLY A 831 -28.59 -14.79 16.63
N LEU A 832 -29.48 -15.68 16.17
CA LEU A 832 -30.88 -15.35 15.84
C LEU A 832 -31.65 -14.72 17.03
N ARG A 833 -31.75 -13.38 17.05
CA ARG A 833 -32.86 -12.69 17.71
C ARG A 833 -33.96 -12.44 16.69
N VAL A 834 -34.92 -13.36 16.61
CA VAL A 834 -36.27 -13.02 16.14
C VAL A 834 -36.83 -11.98 17.12
N PRO A 835 -37.26 -10.79 16.68
CA PRO A 835 -37.88 -9.82 17.58
C PRO A 835 -39.19 -10.37 18.15
N ASP A 836 -39.45 -10.15 19.43
CA ASP A 836 -40.73 -10.48 20.05
C ASP A 836 -41.88 -9.73 19.32
N PRO A 837 -42.83 -10.43 18.69
CA PRO A 837 -43.90 -9.79 17.92
C PRO A 837 -44.84 -8.87 18.74
N SER A 838 -44.78 -8.93 20.08
CA SER A 838 -45.66 -8.17 20.96
C SER A 838 -45.23 -6.71 21.20
N LEU A 839 -43.94 -6.38 21.04
CA LEU A 839 -43.40 -5.06 21.44
C LEU A 839 -43.55 -3.95 20.37
N LEU A 840 -43.88 -4.29 19.12
CA LEU A 840 -43.96 -3.35 17.99
C LEU A 840 -45.18 -2.40 17.98
N ARG A 841 -45.95 -2.29 19.08
CA ARG A 841 -47.25 -1.58 19.09
C ARG A 841 -47.32 -0.28 19.90
N THR A 842 -46.28 0.14 20.62
CA THR A 842 -46.45 1.12 21.72
C THR A 842 -45.56 2.39 21.68
N PHE A 843 -44.72 2.59 20.65
CA PHE A 843 -43.83 3.77 20.57
C PHE A 843 -44.02 4.67 19.33
N ALA A 844 -45.20 4.62 18.71
CA ALA A 844 -45.57 5.52 17.62
C ALA A 844 -46.15 6.88 18.09
N GLN A 845 -45.50 7.56 19.06
CA GLN A 845 -45.91 8.91 19.48
C GLN A 845 -44.88 9.70 20.34
N SER A 846 -43.80 10.19 19.74
CA SER A 846 -43.21 11.50 20.09
C SER A 846 -42.41 12.03 18.90
N SER A 847 -42.33 13.35 18.74
CA SER A 847 -41.78 13.98 17.54
C SER A 847 -40.84 15.12 17.88
N PHE A 848 -39.55 14.98 17.55
CA PHE A 848 -38.69 16.04 17.02
C PHE A 848 -37.45 15.42 16.35
N ILE A 849 -37.04 15.98 15.20
CA ILE A 849 -35.86 15.62 14.38
C ILE A 849 -35.82 14.15 13.91
N LYS A 850 -36.38 13.91 12.71
CA LYS A 850 -36.18 12.68 11.92
C LYS A 850 -34.93 12.85 11.03
N PRO A 851 -34.00 11.89 10.95
CA PRO A 851 -33.14 11.75 9.78
C PRO A 851 -34.01 11.44 8.55
N ILE A 852 -33.69 12.01 7.38
CA ILE A 852 -34.32 11.62 6.11
C ILE A 852 -33.61 10.37 5.59
N ILE A 853 -33.96 9.22 6.17
CA ILE A 853 -33.69 7.89 5.63
C ILE A 853 -35.04 7.17 5.60
N ASP A 854 -35.78 7.39 4.52
CA ASP A 854 -36.97 6.60 4.21
C ASP A 854 -36.64 5.66 3.05
N THR A 855 -36.30 4.42 3.39
CA THR A 855 -35.97 3.37 2.41
C THR A 855 -37.22 2.77 1.75
N ASN A 856 -38.42 3.25 2.08
CA ASN A 856 -39.65 2.92 1.37
C ASN A 856 -39.77 3.78 0.11
N LEU A 857 -39.15 3.34 -0.98
CA LEU A 857 -39.39 3.93 -2.30
C LEU A 857 -40.89 3.86 -2.65
N PRO A 858 -41.51 4.96 -3.11
CA PRO A 858 -42.87 4.90 -3.65
C PRO A 858 -42.94 3.94 -4.84
N ALA A 859 -44.09 3.27 -5.00
CA ALA A 859 -44.36 2.30 -6.07
C ALA A 859 -44.32 2.88 -7.50
N SER A 860 -43.93 4.14 -7.67
CA SER A 860 -43.71 4.83 -8.95
C SER A 860 -42.23 5.00 -9.34
N MET A 861 -41.30 4.30 -8.66
CA MET A 861 -39.85 4.42 -8.89
C MET A 861 -39.13 3.09 -9.20
N SER A 862 -39.84 2.04 -9.61
CA SER A 862 -39.21 0.74 -9.86
C SER A 862 -38.46 0.64 -11.19
N PHE A 863 -38.83 1.46 -12.19
CA PHE A 863 -38.42 1.36 -13.60
C PHE A 863 -38.87 0.06 -14.30
N SER A 864 -40.00 -0.53 -13.90
CA SER A 864 -40.59 -1.76 -14.48
C SER A 864 -40.57 -1.78 -16.02
N GLU A 865 -40.91 -0.65 -16.62
CA GLU A 865 -41.05 -0.37 -18.05
C GLU A 865 -39.73 -0.37 -18.82
N HIS A 866 -38.60 -0.33 -18.14
CA HIS A 866 -37.28 -0.54 -18.74
C HIS A 866 -36.97 -2.03 -18.98
N PHE A 867 -37.68 -2.96 -18.35
CA PHE A 867 -37.27 -4.37 -18.25
C PHE A 867 -38.30 -5.34 -18.87
N SER A 868 -38.59 -5.20 -20.17
CA SER A 868 -39.39 -6.21 -20.88
C SER A 868 -38.55 -7.45 -21.25
N LEU A 869 -39.21 -8.47 -21.80
CA LEU A 869 -38.56 -9.60 -22.46
C LEU A 869 -37.70 -9.19 -23.68
N ALA A 870 -37.83 -7.96 -24.21
CA ALA A 870 -36.89 -7.43 -25.20
C ALA A 870 -35.55 -6.99 -24.58
N ASN A 871 -35.50 -6.71 -23.27
CA ASN A 871 -34.29 -6.26 -22.58
C ASN A 871 -33.41 -7.43 -22.11
N ILE A 872 -33.90 -8.28 -21.19
CA ILE A 872 -33.12 -9.36 -20.55
C ILE A 872 -31.69 -8.90 -20.20
N PRO A 873 -31.54 -7.99 -19.22
CA PRO A 873 -30.23 -7.54 -18.75
C PRO A 873 -29.57 -8.62 -17.90
N TYR A 874 -28.25 -8.56 -17.76
CA TYR A 874 -27.53 -9.39 -16.78
C TYR A 874 -27.12 -8.55 -15.56
N GLY A 875 -27.25 -9.14 -14.37
CA GLY A 875 -26.84 -8.53 -13.11
C GLY A 875 -26.42 -9.58 -12.09
N ILE A 876 -25.99 -9.14 -10.90
CA ILE A 876 -25.71 -10.01 -9.75
C ILE A 876 -26.62 -9.60 -8.59
N ALA A 877 -27.32 -10.57 -8.00
CA ALA A 877 -28.12 -10.37 -6.80
C ALA A 877 -27.91 -11.51 -5.79
N SER A 878 -28.48 -11.35 -4.59
CA SER A 878 -28.68 -12.39 -3.58
C SER A 878 -29.94 -12.08 -2.78
N ASP A 879 -30.58 -13.09 -2.21
CA ASP A 879 -31.73 -12.93 -1.31
C ASP A 879 -31.59 -13.87 -0.08
N ALA A 880 -32.70 -14.17 0.61
CA ALA A 880 -32.71 -15.08 1.76
C ALA A 880 -32.49 -16.57 1.41
N ASN A 881 -32.72 -16.97 0.16
CA ASN A 881 -32.59 -18.33 -0.35
C ASN A 881 -31.36 -18.49 -1.27
N HIS A 882 -31.01 -17.43 -2.00
CA HIS A 882 -29.97 -17.44 -3.03
C HIS A 882 -28.71 -16.68 -2.61
N ALA A 883 -27.56 -17.35 -2.66
CA ALA A 883 -26.24 -16.72 -2.59
C ALA A 883 -26.01 -15.79 -3.80
N LYS A 884 -24.91 -15.02 -3.79
CA LYS A 884 -24.57 -14.13 -4.91
C LYS A 884 -24.44 -14.92 -6.22
N GLY A 885 -25.34 -14.66 -7.16
CA GLY A 885 -25.41 -15.38 -8.43
C GLY A 885 -25.95 -14.53 -9.57
N VAL A 886 -25.91 -15.08 -10.79
CA VAL A 886 -26.33 -14.38 -12.00
C VAL A 886 -27.86 -14.29 -12.10
N VAL A 887 -28.35 -13.08 -12.28
CA VAL A 887 -29.78 -12.77 -12.42
C VAL A 887 -30.10 -12.04 -13.73
N THR A 888 -31.35 -12.15 -14.14
CA THR A 888 -32.01 -11.26 -15.12
C THR A 888 -33.14 -10.48 -14.44
N ARG A 889 -33.64 -9.41 -15.07
CA ARG A 889 -34.83 -8.68 -14.65
C ARG A 889 -35.92 -8.68 -15.72
N VAL A 890 -37.17 -8.89 -15.31
CA VAL A 890 -38.38 -8.69 -16.12
C VAL A 890 -39.42 -7.97 -15.28
N GLY A 891 -39.84 -6.78 -15.70
CA GLY A 891 -40.67 -5.87 -14.91
C GLY A 891 -40.03 -5.58 -13.55
N ASP A 892 -40.76 -5.88 -12.48
CA ASP A 892 -40.28 -5.76 -11.10
C ASP A 892 -39.89 -7.11 -10.47
N SER A 893 -39.80 -8.16 -11.28
CA SER A 893 -39.27 -9.47 -10.89
C SER A 893 -37.80 -9.62 -11.31
N VAL A 894 -36.96 -10.02 -10.37
CA VAL A 894 -35.60 -10.49 -10.58
C VAL A 894 -35.63 -12.02 -10.56
N VAL A 895 -34.98 -12.65 -11.53
CA VAL A 895 -34.98 -14.11 -11.71
C VAL A 895 -33.54 -14.62 -11.68
N PHE A 896 -33.27 -15.56 -10.77
CA PHE A 896 -31.99 -16.26 -10.70
C PHE A 896 -31.86 -17.29 -11.83
N LEU A 897 -30.82 -17.13 -12.66
CA LEU A 897 -30.63 -17.95 -13.86
C LEU A 897 -30.15 -19.38 -13.55
N SER A 898 -29.83 -19.66 -12.29
CA SER A 898 -29.61 -21.00 -11.72
C SER A 898 -30.89 -21.86 -11.69
N ASP A 899 -32.05 -21.22 -11.54
CA ASP A 899 -33.29 -21.89 -11.15
C ASP A 899 -34.09 -22.30 -12.39
N LEU A 900 -33.94 -21.51 -13.46
CA LEU A 900 -34.52 -21.77 -14.77
C LEU A 900 -33.87 -23.00 -15.41
N LYS A 901 -34.70 -23.93 -15.90
CA LYS A 901 -34.29 -25.20 -16.52
C LYS A 901 -33.78 -25.01 -17.97
N LEU A 902 -32.81 -24.13 -18.14
CA LEU A 902 -32.27 -23.70 -19.43
C LEU A 902 -31.35 -24.77 -20.07
N THR A 903 -31.51 -24.99 -21.38
CA THR A 903 -30.67 -25.94 -22.13
C THR A 903 -29.36 -25.26 -22.52
N ASN A 904 -28.44 -25.22 -21.57
CA ASN A 904 -27.15 -24.51 -21.66
C ASN A 904 -25.96 -25.49 -21.78
N SER A 905 -24.86 -24.98 -22.38
CA SER A 905 -23.54 -25.63 -22.41
C SER A 905 -22.97 -25.84 -21.00
N ALA A 906 -21.89 -26.61 -20.88
CA ALA A 906 -21.21 -26.82 -19.59
C ALA A 906 -20.63 -25.49 -19.07
N ASP A 907 -20.03 -24.71 -19.96
CA ASP A 907 -19.35 -23.46 -19.63
C ASP A 907 -20.36 -22.38 -19.21
N LEU A 908 -21.49 -22.24 -19.92
CA LEU A 908 -22.61 -21.39 -19.49
C LEU A 908 -23.13 -21.79 -18.11
N LYS A 909 -23.28 -23.08 -17.80
CA LYS A 909 -23.73 -23.54 -16.47
C LYS A 909 -22.72 -23.20 -15.38
N SER A 910 -21.42 -23.27 -15.67
CA SER A 910 -20.38 -22.87 -14.74
C SER A 910 -20.28 -21.35 -14.57
N ALA A 911 -20.60 -20.57 -15.61
CA ALA A 911 -20.62 -19.11 -15.58
C ALA A 911 -21.81 -18.55 -14.79
N LEU A 912 -23.00 -19.14 -14.93
CA LEU A 912 -24.23 -18.68 -14.25
C LEU A 912 -24.20 -18.86 -12.72
N SER A 913 -23.32 -19.72 -12.20
CA SER A 913 -23.12 -19.92 -10.75
C SER A 913 -22.01 -19.04 -10.14
N GLN A 914 -21.45 -18.08 -10.89
CA GLN A 914 -20.40 -17.19 -10.38
C GLN A 914 -20.97 -15.96 -9.65
N PRO A 915 -20.25 -15.43 -8.63
CA PRO A 915 -20.65 -14.23 -7.89
C PRO A 915 -20.37 -12.91 -8.64
N THR A 916 -19.92 -12.97 -9.89
CA THR A 916 -19.68 -11.85 -10.80
C THR A 916 -19.94 -12.28 -12.25
N LEU A 917 -20.34 -11.35 -13.12
CA LEU A 917 -20.62 -11.64 -14.53
C LEU A 917 -19.35 -11.91 -15.35
N ASN A 918 -18.12 -11.74 -14.84
CA ASN A 918 -16.89 -11.88 -15.62
C ASN A 918 -16.81 -13.25 -16.35
N ALA A 919 -17.19 -14.34 -15.68
CA ALA A 919 -17.19 -15.66 -16.32
C ALA A 919 -18.25 -15.80 -17.41
N LEU A 920 -19.39 -15.11 -17.30
CA LEU A 920 -20.42 -15.07 -18.34
C LEU A 920 -19.99 -14.16 -19.50
N ALA A 921 -19.37 -13.03 -19.20
CA ALA A 921 -18.85 -12.08 -20.18
C ALA A 921 -17.71 -12.68 -21.04
N ALA A 922 -16.97 -13.66 -20.50
CA ALA A 922 -15.96 -14.42 -21.23
C ALA A 922 -16.53 -15.46 -22.21
N VAL A 923 -17.83 -15.79 -22.15
CA VAL A 923 -18.46 -16.78 -23.03
C VAL A 923 -18.62 -16.19 -24.44
N GLU A 924 -18.32 -17.01 -25.47
CA GLU A 924 -18.44 -16.61 -26.87
C GLU A 924 -19.85 -16.11 -27.22
N LYS A 925 -19.92 -15.02 -27.99
CA LYS A 925 -21.16 -14.29 -28.27
C LYS A 925 -22.29 -15.14 -28.85
N THR A 926 -21.95 -16.17 -29.62
CA THR A 926 -22.93 -17.12 -30.16
C THR A 926 -23.66 -17.91 -29.08
N GLU A 927 -23.00 -18.28 -27.98
CA GLU A 927 -23.64 -18.96 -26.85
C GLU A 927 -24.43 -17.99 -25.97
N LEU A 928 -23.93 -16.76 -25.76
CA LEU A 928 -24.69 -15.70 -25.07
C LEU A 928 -25.99 -15.37 -25.82
N GLY A 929 -25.95 -15.27 -27.15
CA GLY A 929 -27.13 -15.07 -28.00
C GLY A 929 -28.11 -16.26 -27.99
N ILE A 930 -27.66 -17.46 -27.62
CA ILE A 930 -28.53 -18.63 -27.38
C ILE A 930 -29.12 -18.57 -25.96
N LEU A 931 -28.30 -18.31 -24.93
CA LEU A 931 -28.76 -18.12 -23.55
C LEU A 931 -29.86 -17.06 -23.48
N ARG A 932 -29.64 -15.90 -24.09
CA ARG A 932 -30.61 -14.79 -24.18
C ARG A 932 -31.95 -15.25 -24.74
N LYS A 933 -31.94 -15.99 -25.85
CA LYS A 933 -33.17 -16.53 -26.48
C LYS A 933 -33.84 -17.60 -25.62
N ASN A 934 -33.07 -18.46 -24.96
CA ASN A 934 -33.60 -19.46 -24.02
C ASN A 934 -34.32 -18.77 -22.85
N ILE A 935 -33.71 -17.74 -22.25
CA ILE A 935 -34.34 -16.94 -21.18
C ILE A 935 -35.62 -16.26 -21.68
N GLN A 936 -35.59 -15.64 -22.86
CA GLN A 936 -36.77 -15.00 -23.47
C GLN A 936 -37.92 -16.00 -23.69
N GLN A 937 -37.62 -17.23 -24.12
CA GLN A 937 -38.62 -18.28 -24.30
C GLN A 937 -39.16 -18.77 -22.95
N THR A 938 -38.28 -19.09 -22.00
CA THR A 938 -38.66 -19.56 -20.66
C THR A 938 -39.47 -18.53 -19.86
N LEU A 939 -39.13 -17.24 -19.95
CA LEU A 939 -39.85 -16.17 -19.26
C LEU A 939 -41.00 -15.56 -20.08
N SER A 940 -41.31 -16.10 -21.27
CA SER A 940 -42.56 -15.78 -21.98
C SER A 940 -43.79 -16.51 -21.43
N ASP A 941 -43.57 -17.49 -20.56
CA ASP A 941 -44.61 -18.12 -19.74
C ASP A 941 -44.75 -17.35 -18.41
N GLU A 942 -45.88 -16.65 -18.25
CA GLU A 942 -46.22 -15.90 -17.03
C GLU A 942 -46.18 -16.78 -15.77
N SER A 943 -46.47 -18.08 -15.88
CA SER A 943 -46.40 -18.99 -14.73
C SER A 943 -44.96 -19.24 -14.28
N THR A 944 -44.01 -19.31 -15.22
CA THR A 944 -42.58 -19.45 -14.90
C THR A 944 -42.02 -18.18 -14.28
N LEU A 945 -42.43 -17.00 -14.76
CA LEU A 945 -42.07 -15.72 -14.14
C LEU A 945 -42.71 -15.56 -12.75
N SER A 946 -43.91 -16.10 -12.53
CA SER A 946 -44.57 -16.12 -11.21
C SER A 946 -44.00 -17.18 -10.24
N GLU A 947 -43.35 -18.24 -10.73
CA GLU A 947 -42.70 -19.27 -9.90
C GLU A 947 -41.29 -18.85 -9.46
N HIS A 948 -40.53 -18.21 -10.34
CA HIS A 948 -39.10 -17.89 -10.13
C HIS A 948 -38.79 -16.39 -9.99
N GLY A 949 -39.80 -15.51 -10.07
CA GLY A 949 -39.62 -14.05 -9.98
C GLY A 949 -39.67 -13.51 -8.56
N VAL A 950 -38.50 -13.17 -8.00
CA VAL A 950 -38.38 -12.49 -6.70
C VAL A 950 -38.57 -10.98 -6.89
N PRO A 951 -39.38 -10.28 -6.07
CA PRO A 951 -39.55 -8.83 -6.21
C PRO A 951 -38.23 -8.05 -6.10
N ILE A 952 -38.04 -7.03 -6.94
CA ILE A 952 -36.84 -6.17 -6.97
C ILE A 952 -36.52 -5.49 -5.63
N ALA A 953 -37.51 -5.33 -4.75
CA ALA A 953 -37.36 -4.79 -3.39
C ALA A 953 -36.91 -5.83 -2.35
N GLU A 954 -36.96 -7.13 -2.68
CA GLU A 954 -36.60 -8.24 -1.77
C GLU A 954 -35.21 -8.82 -2.07
N VAL A 955 -34.56 -8.41 -3.17
CA VAL A 955 -33.19 -8.81 -3.53
C VAL A 955 -32.16 -7.74 -3.19
N GLN A 956 -30.99 -8.16 -2.71
CA GLN A 956 -29.81 -7.31 -2.62
C GLN A 956 -29.03 -7.39 -3.94
N LEU A 957 -28.96 -6.28 -4.68
CA LEU A 957 -28.10 -6.16 -5.86
C LEU A 957 -26.63 -5.97 -5.46
N HIS A 958 -25.70 -6.41 -6.33
CA HIS A 958 -24.25 -6.28 -6.15
C HIS A 958 -23.60 -5.65 -7.39
N LEU A 959 -22.31 -5.28 -7.27
CA LEU A 959 -21.52 -4.84 -8.42
C LEU A 959 -21.48 -5.98 -9.46
N PRO A 960 -21.92 -5.76 -10.71
CA PRO A 960 -22.12 -6.84 -11.66
C PRO A 960 -20.80 -7.48 -12.14
N ILE A 961 -19.69 -6.76 -12.05
CA ILE A 961 -18.38 -7.13 -12.61
C ILE A 961 -17.29 -6.86 -11.58
N LYS A 962 -16.31 -7.76 -11.47
CA LYS A 962 -14.99 -7.45 -10.90
C LYS A 962 -14.21 -6.66 -11.95
N VAL A 963 -13.98 -5.38 -11.69
CA VAL A 963 -13.26 -4.48 -12.61
C VAL A 963 -11.77 -4.49 -12.29
N ASP A 964 -10.95 -4.94 -13.23
CA ASP A 964 -9.48 -4.94 -13.09
C ASP A 964 -8.85 -3.73 -13.80
N GLY A 965 -9.36 -3.33 -14.96
CA GLY A 965 -9.01 -2.10 -15.68
C GLY A 965 -10.20 -1.16 -15.90
N PHE A 966 -9.94 0.15 -15.80
CA PHE A 966 -10.91 1.21 -16.10
C PHE A 966 -10.20 2.31 -16.89
N THR A 967 -10.74 2.65 -18.06
CA THR A 967 -10.32 3.81 -18.84
C THR A 967 -11.52 4.71 -19.08
N ASP A 968 -11.40 5.97 -18.70
CA ASP A 968 -12.36 7.00 -19.03
C ASP A 968 -11.86 7.78 -20.26
N PHE A 969 -12.79 8.26 -21.08
CA PHE A 969 -12.50 8.98 -22.32
C PHE A 969 -13.09 10.40 -22.26
N SER A 970 -13.05 11.13 -23.36
CA SER A 970 -13.79 12.39 -23.50
C SER A 970 -14.26 12.51 -24.95
N CYS A 971 -15.40 11.87 -25.23
CA CYS A 971 -15.84 11.59 -26.59
C CYS A 971 -17.08 12.37 -27.06
N SER A 972 -17.70 13.20 -26.21
CA SER A 972 -18.66 14.21 -26.67
C SER A 972 -17.90 15.44 -27.16
N LYS A 973 -18.14 15.85 -28.41
CA LYS A 973 -17.56 17.06 -28.99
C LYS A 973 -18.10 18.31 -28.29
N GLU A 974 -19.38 18.25 -27.93
CA GLU A 974 -20.14 19.29 -27.27
C GLU A 974 -19.63 19.49 -25.84
N HIS A 975 -19.42 18.42 -25.06
CA HIS A 975 -18.75 18.50 -23.75
C HIS A 975 -17.39 19.19 -23.85
N LEU A 976 -16.54 18.80 -24.81
CA LEU A 976 -15.22 19.40 -25.00
C LEU A 976 -15.29 20.90 -25.34
N LEU A 977 -16.32 21.34 -26.07
CA LEU A 977 -16.56 22.75 -26.39
C LEU A 977 -17.14 23.51 -25.18
N ASN A 978 -18.12 22.94 -24.49
CA ASN A 978 -18.80 23.55 -23.34
C ASN A 978 -17.85 23.68 -22.13
N ALA A 979 -17.08 22.63 -21.82
CA ALA A 979 -16.12 22.62 -20.72
C ALA A 979 -14.93 23.56 -20.98
N SER A 980 -14.47 23.69 -22.24
CA SER A 980 -13.45 24.69 -22.58
C SER A 980 -13.99 26.13 -22.57
N GLU A 981 -15.25 26.38 -22.94
CA GLU A 981 -15.88 27.69 -22.70
C GLU A 981 -16.00 28.00 -21.20
N ALA A 982 -16.42 27.01 -20.40
CA ALA A 982 -16.52 27.13 -18.94
C ALA A 982 -15.16 27.42 -18.27
N VAL A 983 -14.08 26.74 -18.68
CA VAL A 983 -12.77 26.85 -18.02
C VAL A 983 -11.89 27.96 -18.61
N VAL A 984 -11.74 28.04 -19.93
CA VAL A 984 -10.83 29.00 -20.60
C VAL A 984 -11.54 30.16 -21.31
N GLY A 985 -12.87 30.28 -21.18
CA GLY A 985 -13.65 31.37 -21.77
C GLY A 985 -13.78 31.29 -23.29
N LYS A 986 -13.44 30.14 -23.89
CA LYS A 986 -13.50 29.93 -25.34
C LYS A 986 -13.72 28.46 -25.68
N ALA A 987 -14.85 28.16 -26.32
CA ALA A 987 -15.14 26.85 -26.87
C ALA A 987 -14.04 26.41 -27.87
N SER A 988 -13.34 25.31 -27.55
CA SER A 988 -12.35 24.67 -28.42
C SER A 988 -12.04 23.24 -27.97
N MET A 989 -12.06 22.29 -28.91
CA MET A 989 -11.61 20.92 -28.65
C MET A 989 -10.08 20.87 -28.42
N PRO A 990 -9.57 19.99 -27.53
CA PRO A 990 -8.14 19.67 -27.44
C PRO A 990 -7.59 19.24 -28.81
N PRO A 991 -6.36 19.63 -29.21
CA PRO A 991 -5.86 19.45 -30.57
C PRO A 991 -5.85 18.00 -31.12
N ALA A 992 -5.87 16.99 -30.25
CA ALA A 992 -5.91 15.57 -30.63
C ALA A 992 -7.33 14.99 -30.76
N ALA A 993 -8.33 15.55 -30.05
CA ALA A 993 -9.68 14.97 -29.93
C ALA A 993 -10.44 14.84 -31.27
N PRO A 994 -10.25 15.71 -32.28
CA PRO A 994 -10.83 15.49 -33.61
C PRO A 994 -10.24 14.32 -34.40
N TYR A 995 -9.08 13.78 -33.99
CA TYR A 995 -8.32 12.76 -34.71
C TYR A 995 -8.34 11.37 -34.05
N LEU A 996 -8.52 11.30 -32.73
CA LEU A 996 -8.62 10.07 -31.95
C LEU A 996 -9.48 10.27 -30.69
N PRO A 997 -10.10 9.21 -30.14
CA PRO A 997 -10.69 9.23 -28.81
C PRO A 997 -9.59 9.52 -27.77
N ILE A 998 -9.67 10.66 -27.09
CA ILE A 998 -8.79 10.97 -25.96
C ILE A 998 -9.34 10.34 -24.68
N GLY A 999 -8.45 9.84 -23.82
CA GLY A 999 -8.82 9.19 -22.56
C GLY A 999 -7.63 8.95 -21.65
N TYR A 1000 -7.91 8.49 -20.44
CA TYR A 1000 -6.97 8.30 -19.33
C TYR A 1000 -7.38 7.09 -18.48
N SER A 1001 -6.42 6.48 -17.78
CA SER A 1001 -6.74 5.39 -16.85
C SER A 1001 -7.45 5.95 -15.62
N GLY A 1002 -8.71 5.56 -15.43
CA GLY A 1002 -9.48 5.84 -14.23
C GLY A 1002 -9.03 4.96 -13.05
N ARG A 1003 -9.83 4.91 -11.98
CA ARG A 1003 -9.51 4.14 -10.77
C ARG A 1003 -10.47 2.95 -10.53
N PRO A 1004 -10.11 1.72 -10.94
CA PRO A 1004 -10.96 0.54 -10.75
C PRO A 1004 -11.39 0.31 -9.28
N SER A 1005 -10.50 0.59 -8.33
CA SER A 1005 -10.73 0.32 -6.90
C SER A 1005 -11.76 1.23 -6.22
N SER A 1006 -12.29 2.23 -6.91
CA SER A 1006 -13.34 3.15 -6.42
C SER A 1006 -14.58 3.18 -7.32
N ILE A 1007 -14.75 2.17 -8.19
CA ILE A 1007 -16.02 1.92 -8.88
C ILE A 1007 -16.99 1.25 -7.91
N VAL A 1008 -18.13 1.90 -7.66
CA VAL A 1008 -19.17 1.46 -6.72
C VAL A 1008 -20.53 1.26 -7.39
N LEU A 1009 -21.44 0.57 -6.71
CA LEU A 1009 -22.78 0.29 -7.20
C LEU A 1009 -23.72 1.48 -7.01
N SER A 1010 -24.72 1.63 -7.90
CA SER A 1010 -25.97 2.34 -7.63
C SER A 1010 -26.49 2.06 -6.20
N GLY A 1011 -26.73 3.12 -5.43
CA GLY A 1011 -27.10 3.09 -4.01
C GLY A 1011 -25.93 3.33 -3.03
N THR A 1012 -24.67 3.31 -3.47
CA THR A 1012 -23.51 3.58 -2.60
C THR A 1012 -23.33 5.08 -2.40
N ASN A 1013 -23.25 5.57 -1.16
CA ASN A 1013 -23.01 6.99 -0.88
C ASN A 1013 -21.60 7.44 -1.31
N ILE A 1014 -21.48 8.69 -1.74
CA ILE A 1014 -20.22 9.31 -2.18
C ILE A 1014 -19.83 10.39 -1.18
N THR A 1015 -18.71 10.20 -0.48
CA THR A 1015 -18.17 11.21 0.43
C THR A 1015 -17.60 12.38 -0.36
N ARG A 1016 -17.93 13.62 0.01
CA ARG A 1016 -17.30 14.81 -0.58
C ARG A 1016 -15.78 14.71 -0.42
N PRO A 1017 -14.99 14.73 -1.52
CA PRO A 1017 -13.55 14.60 -1.44
C PRO A 1017 -12.91 15.86 -0.85
N TYR A 1018 -11.80 15.68 -0.15
CA TYR A 1018 -10.90 16.76 0.24
C TYR A 1018 -9.71 16.79 -0.72
N GLY A 1019 -9.17 17.97 -1.00
CA GLY A 1019 -7.99 18.11 -1.85
C GLY A 1019 -7.49 19.55 -1.93
N GLN A 1020 -6.40 19.74 -2.68
CA GLN A 1020 -5.85 21.06 -2.95
C GLN A 1020 -6.53 21.68 -4.18
N TYR A 1021 -6.82 22.98 -4.10
CA TYR A 1021 -7.45 23.74 -5.18
C TYR A 1021 -6.84 25.15 -5.27
N ARG A 1022 -7.01 25.83 -6.41
CA ARG A 1022 -6.64 27.25 -6.51
C ARG A 1022 -7.66 28.11 -5.79
N ASP A 1023 -7.17 29.08 -5.02
CA ASP A 1023 -7.98 30.09 -4.34
C ASP A 1023 -7.36 31.47 -4.57
N GLY A 1024 -7.79 32.13 -5.66
CA GLY A 1024 -7.12 33.31 -6.19
C GLY A 1024 -5.67 33.00 -6.60
N ASN A 1025 -4.73 33.71 -5.97
CA ASN A 1025 -3.28 33.51 -6.17
C ASN A 1025 -2.66 32.52 -5.15
N SER A 1026 -3.45 31.98 -4.24
CA SER A 1026 -3.05 30.99 -3.22
C SER A 1026 -3.52 29.59 -3.59
N ILE A 1027 -2.91 28.56 -2.97
CA ILE A 1027 -3.42 27.19 -3.02
C ILE A 1027 -4.15 26.94 -1.69
N GLY A 1028 -5.45 26.66 -1.78
CA GLY A 1028 -6.26 26.22 -0.64
C GLY A 1028 -6.24 24.71 -0.52
N PHE A 1029 -6.63 24.22 0.65
CA PHE A 1029 -6.92 22.81 0.90
C PHE A 1029 -8.23 22.70 1.70
N GLY A 1030 -9.06 21.70 1.39
CA GLY A 1030 -10.26 21.40 2.15
C GLY A 1030 -11.24 20.55 1.34
N PRO A 1031 -12.52 20.45 1.78
CA PRO A 1031 -13.56 19.77 1.02
C PRO A 1031 -13.80 20.48 -0.33
N SER A 1032 -14.08 19.71 -1.38
CA SER A 1032 -14.36 20.26 -2.72
C SER A 1032 -15.57 21.19 -2.70
N ARG A 1033 -15.34 22.42 -3.16
CA ARG A 1033 -16.32 23.50 -3.30
C ARG A 1033 -17.06 23.42 -4.64
N ALA A 1034 -16.59 22.56 -5.54
CA ALA A 1034 -17.11 22.37 -6.89
C ALA A 1034 -17.31 20.87 -7.23
N LEU A 1035 -18.02 20.15 -6.35
CA LEU A 1035 -18.39 18.75 -6.58
C LEU A 1035 -19.50 18.61 -7.62
N ASP A 1036 -19.27 17.76 -8.60
CA ASP A 1036 -20.05 17.61 -9.82
C ASP A 1036 -20.27 16.13 -10.16
N TYR A 1037 -21.24 15.87 -11.02
CA TYR A 1037 -21.50 14.56 -11.63
C TYR A 1037 -21.01 14.57 -13.08
N GLU A 1038 -20.86 13.40 -13.71
CA GLU A 1038 -20.71 13.29 -15.16
C GLU A 1038 -21.70 12.26 -15.70
N LEU A 1039 -22.57 12.68 -16.63
CA LEU A 1039 -23.58 11.82 -17.24
C LEU A 1039 -22.93 10.88 -18.25
N GLU A 1040 -22.83 9.59 -17.94
CA GLU A 1040 -22.05 8.65 -18.75
C GLU A 1040 -22.71 7.31 -19.05
N VAL A 1041 -22.15 6.63 -20.06
CA VAL A 1041 -22.42 5.23 -20.40
C VAL A 1041 -21.07 4.55 -20.61
N ALA A 1042 -20.90 3.33 -20.12
CA ALA A 1042 -19.64 2.59 -20.28
C ALA A 1042 -19.87 1.18 -20.84
N CYS A 1043 -18.96 0.71 -21.68
CA CYS A 1043 -18.97 -0.67 -22.16
C CYS A 1043 -18.09 -1.56 -21.28
N ILE A 1044 -18.61 -2.74 -20.96
CA ILE A 1044 -17.89 -3.82 -20.27
C ILE A 1044 -17.27 -4.74 -21.31
N ILE A 1045 -15.97 -5.00 -21.19
CA ILE A 1045 -15.27 -5.97 -22.02
C ILE A 1045 -15.67 -7.40 -21.62
N GLY A 1046 -16.10 -8.18 -22.61
CA GLY A 1046 -16.29 -9.62 -22.50
C GLY A 1046 -15.06 -10.40 -22.97
N LYS A 1047 -14.69 -10.25 -24.23
CA LYS A 1047 -13.59 -10.99 -24.85
C LYS A 1047 -12.23 -10.31 -24.59
N PRO A 1048 -11.27 -10.97 -23.93
CA PRO A 1048 -9.97 -10.38 -23.64
C PRO A 1048 -9.04 -10.42 -24.86
N THR A 1049 -7.89 -9.75 -24.76
CA THR A 1049 -6.77 -9.83 -25.72
C THR A 1049 -5.44 -10.08 -24.99
N GLN A 1050 -4.37 -10.40 -25.72
CA GLN A 1050 -3.01 -10.51 -25.17
C GLN A 1050 -2.25 -9.18 -25.32
N LEU A 1051 -1.21 -9.00 -24.50
CA LEU A 1051 -0.36 -7.81 -24.58
C LEU A 1051 0.40 -7.78 -25.93
N GLY A 1052 0.17 -6.73 -26.72
CA GLY A 1052 0.66 -6.57 -28.08
C GLY A 1052 -0.40 -6.79 -29.17
N ASP A 1053 -1.55 -7.39 -28.85
CA ASP A 1053 -2.68 -7.53 -29.77
C ASP A 1053 -3.33 -6.17 -30.07
N ARG A 1054 -4.17 -6.14 -31.13
CA ARG A 1054 -4.94 -4.98 -31.56
C ARG A 1054 -6.29 -5.42 -32.05
N VAL A 1055 -7.36 -4.77 -31.59
CA VAL A 1055 -8.72 -4.98 -32.08
C VAL A 1055 -8.97 -4.02 -33.24
N ALA A 1056 -9.42 -4.53 -34.39
CA ALA A 1056 -9.89 -3.67 -35.47
C ALA A 1056 -11.27 -3.10 -35.11
N VAL A 1057 -11.56 -1.86 -35.52
CA VAL A 1057 -12.86 -1.21 -35.25
C VAL A 1057 -14.06 -2.03 -35.77
N THR A 1058 -13.86 -2.86 -36.80
CA THR A 1058 -14.86 -3.82 -37.29
C THR A 1058 -15.28 -4.84 -36.24
N ASP A 1059 -14.31 -5.33 -35.46
CA ASP A 1059 -14.37 -6.52 -34.61
C ASP A 1059 -14.72 -6.19 -33.15
N ALA A 1060 -14.75 -4.90 -32.81
CA ALA A 1060 -14.96 -4.40 -31.45
C ALA A 1060 -16.30 -4.85 -30.80
N ASP A 1061 -17.35 -5.11 -31.60
CA ASP A 1061 -18.63 -5.62 -31.10
C ASP A 1061 -18.50 -7.01 -30.46
N GLU A 1062 -17.51 -7.82 -30.86
CA GLU A 1062 -17.19 -9.14 -30.28
C GLU A 1062 -16.46 -9.01 -28.93
N HIS A 1063 -15.82 -7.86 -28.67
CA HIS A 1063 -15.13 -7.59 -27.42
C HIS A 1063 -16.05 -6.99 -26.35
N ILE A 1064 -17.20 -6.41 -26.72
CA ILE A 1064 -18.13 -5.76 -25.80
C ILE A 1064 -19.24 -6.73 -25.35
N PHE A 1065 -19.29 -7.02 -24.05
CA PHE A 1065 -20.36 -7.83 -23.44
C PHE A 1065 -21.68 -7.06 -23.36
N GLY A 1066 -21.62 -5.80 -22.94
CA GLY A 1066 -22.78 -4.92 -22.82
C GLY A 1066 -22.43 -3.56 -22.24
N LEU A 1067 -23.45 -2.73 -22.03
CA LEU A 1067 -23.33 -1.36 -21.54
C LEU A 1067 -23.94 -1.19 -20.14
N VAL A 1068 -23.44 -0.23 -19.38
CA VAL A 1068 -23.99 0.26 -18.10
C VAL A 1068 -24.08 1.79 -18.12
N LEU A 1069 -24.99 2.37 -17.33
CA LEU A 1069 -24.90 3.79 -16.97
C LEU A 1069 -23.72 3.98 -16.03
N LEU A 1070 -23.04 5.12 -16.15
CA LEU A 1070 -21.91 5.49 -15.30
C LEU A 1070 -22.07 6.94 -14.79
N ASN A 1071 -21.49 7.22 -13.62
CA ASN A 1071 -21.32 8.55 -13.06
C ASN A 1071 -19.88 8.69 -12.56
N ASP A 1072 -19.05 9.51 -13.22
CA ASP A 1072 -17.66 9.72 -12.80
C ASP A 1072 -17.55 11.03 -12.00
N TRP A 1073 -17.69 10.89 -10.68
CA TRP A 1073 -17.85 12.03 -9.78
C TRP A 1073 -16.62 12.93 -9.83
N SER A 1074 -16.87 14.23 -9.94
CA SER A 1074 -15.86 15.18 -10.40
C SER A 1074 -15.75 16.37 -9.45
N ALA A 1075 -14.64 16.46 -8.72
CA ALA A 1075 -14.32 17.62 -7.90
C ALA A 1075 -13.56 18.65 -8.73
N ARG A 1076 -14.30 19.56 -9.40
CA ARG A 1076 -13.79 20.45 -10.46
C ARG A 1076 -12.68 21.39 -10.00
N ASP A 1077 -12.72 21.81 -8.74
CA ASP A 1077 -11.74 22.70 -8.13
C ASP A 1077 -10.42 21.99 -7.80
N ILE A 1078 -10.48 20.72 -7.38
CA ILE A 1078 -9.31 19.84 -7.19
C ILE A 1078 -8.73 19.47 -8.57
N GLN A 1079 -9.58 18.97 -9.47
CA GLN A 1079 -9.24 18.63 -10.86
C GLN A 1079 -8.53 19.79 -11.57
N GLY A 1080 -9.10 21.00 -11.51
CA GLY A 1080 -8.55 22.20 -12.16
C GLY A 1080 -7.20 22.67 -11.59
N PHE A 1081 -6.78 22.18 -10.42
CA PHE A 1081 -5.45 22.43 -9.89
C PHE A 1081 -4.43 21.37 -10.31
N GLU A 1082 -4.77 20.08 -10.18
CA GLU A 1082 -3.82 18.96 -10.39
C GLU A 1082 -3.65 18.52 -11.85
N MET A 1083 -4.66 18.73 -12.71
CA MET A 1083 -4.79 18.06 -14.02
C MET A 1083 -3.65 18.31 -15.01
N SER A 1084 -2.87 19.39 -14.83
CA SER A 1084 -1.79 19.75 -15.75
C SER A 1084 -0.41 19.37 -15.19
N PRO A 1085 0.41 18.53 -15.86
CA PRO A 1085 0.24 18.01 -17.22
C PRO A 1085 -0.28 16.56 -17.31
N LEU A 1086 -0.57 15.90 -16.18
CA LEU A 1086 -0.70 14.43 -16.11
C LEU A 1086 -2.11 13.87 -16.34
N GLY A 1087 -3.14 14.72 -16.41
CA GLY A 1087 -4.54 14.31 -16.35
C GLY A 1087 -5.10 14.36 -14.92
N PRO A 1088 -6.43 14.15 -14.75
CA PRO A 1088 -7.06 14.15 -13.43
C PRO A 1088 -6.59 12.98 -12.56
N MET A 1089 -6.57 13.18 -11.25
CA MET A 1089 -6.28 12.14 -10.25
C MET A 1089 -7.29 12.21 -9.11
N ASN A 1090 -7.01 12.95 -8.04
CA ASN A 1090 -7.84 13.02 -6.83
C ASN A 1090 -9.20 13.69 -7.09
N GLY A 1091 -9.28 14.53 -8.12
CA GLY A 1091 -10.50 15.15 -8.63
C GLY A 1091 -11.49 14.20 -9.31
N LYS A 1092 -11.12 12.93 -9.53
CA LYS A 1092 -11.97 11.85 -10.06
C LYS A 1092 -11.92 10.57 -9.21
N SER A 1093 -10.73 10.15 -8.76
CA SER A 1093 -10.48 8.82 -8.18
C SER A 1093 -11.15 8.53 -6.83
N PHE A 1094 -11.88 9.48 -6.25
CA PHE A 1094 -12.61 9.32 -4.99
C PHE A 1094 -13.90 8.48 -5.14
N GLY A 1095 -14.50 8.44 -6.34
CA GLY A 1095 -15.67 7.61 -6.59
C GLY A 1095 -16.18 7.66 -8.02
N THR A 1096 -16.27 6.51 -8.67
CA THR A 1096 -16.99 6.30 -9.92
C THR A 1096 -18.18 5.39 -9.61
N SER A 1097 -19.34 5.53 -10.25
CA SER A 1097 -20.50 4.68 -9.94
C SER A 1097 -21.17 4.11 -11.18
N ILE A 1098 -21.68 2.86 -11.10
CA ILE A 1098 -22.37 2.21 -12.23
C ILE A 1098 -23.76 1.65 -11.87
N SER A 1099 -24.63 1.55 -12.89
CA SER A 1099 -25.91 0.85 -12.79
C SER A 1099 -25.73 -0.66 -12.57
N PRO A 1100 -26.63 -1.33 -11.83
CA PRO A 1100 -26.50 -2.77 -11.51
C PRO A 1100 -26.77 -3.71 -12.71
N TRP A 1101 -27.40 -3.20 -13.78
CA TRP A 1101 -27.86 -3.97 -14.92
C TRP A 1101 -26.99 -3.72 -16.15
N VAL A 1102 -26.39 -4.78 -16.68
CA VAL A 1102 -25.62 -4.77 -17.93
C VAL A 1102 -26.56 -5.06 -19.09
N ILE A 1103 -26.70 -4.10 -20.00
CA ILE A 1103 -27.59 -4.18 -21.16
C ILE A 1103 -26.78 -4.66 -22.37
N THR A 1104 -27.07 -5.86 -22.88
CA THR A 1104 -26.26 -6.47 -23.95
C THR A 1104 -26.47 -5.75 -25.29
N LEU A 1105 -25.47 -5.78 -26.19
CA LEU A 1105 -25.59 -5.10 -27.50
C LEU A 1105 -26.76 -5.65 -28.33
N GLU A 1106 -27.10 -6.92 -28.14
CA GLU A 1106 -28.20 -7.63 -28.79
C GLU A 1106 -29.59 -7.19 -28.27
N ALA A 1107 -29.65 -6.46 -27.14
CA ALA A 1107 -30.84 -5.72 -26.69
C ALA A 1107 -30.94 -4.33 -27.36
N LEU A 1108 -29.79 -3.75 -27.74
CA LEU A 1108 -29.66 -2.38 -28.22
C LEU A 1108 -29.67 -2.27 -29.76
N GLU A 1109 -29.36 -3.34 -30.48
CA GLU A 1109 -29.32 -3.39 -31.95
C GLU A 1109 -30.62 -2.91 -32.65
N PRO A 1110 -31.86 -3.12 -32.14
CA PRO A 1110 -33.07 -2.51 -32.70
C PRO A 1110 -33.05 -0.97 -32.71
N PHE A 1111 -32.26 -0.37 -31.81
CA PHE A 1111 -32.09 1.08 -31.62
C PHE A 1111 -30.76 1.58 -32.20
N ALA A 1112 -30.04 0.75 -32.97
CA ALA A 1112 -28.79 1.14 -33.62
C ALA A 1112 -29.02 2.28 -34.62
N THR A 1113 -28.13 3.27 -34.60
CA THR A 1113 -28.22 4.52 -35.36
C THR A 1113 -26.85 4.98 -35.86
N GLN A 1114 -26.84 5.88 -36.84
CA GLN A 1114 -25.62 6.52 -37.33
C GLN A 1114 -25.09 7.49 -36.25
N PRO A 1115 -23.79 7.51 -35.93
CA PRO A 1115 -23.17 8.55 -35.10
C PRO A 1115 -23.09 9.90 -35.87
N PRO A 1116 -22.72 11.01 -35.21
CA PRO A 1116 -22.50 12.29 -35.88
C PRO A 1116 -21.35 12.18 -36.92
N PRO A 1117 -21.41 12.93 -38.03
CA PRO A 1117 -20.34 12.95 -39.01
C PRO A 1117 -19.07 13.59 -38.42
N LYS A 1118 -17.92 12.93 -38.59
CA LYS A 1118 -16.62 13.46 -38.16
C LYS A 1118 -16.26 14.71 -38.97
N ASP A 1119 -15.75 15.76 -38.33
CA ASP A 1119 -15.31 16.99 -39.00
C ASP A 1119 -14.05 16.78 -39.86
N ILE A 1120 -13.27 15.74 -39.54
CA ILE A 1120 -12.01 15.37 -40.17
C ILE A 1120 -12.04 13.86 -40.48
N PRO A 1121 -11.52 13.39 -41.63
CA PRO A 1121 -11.45 11.96 -41.93
C PRO A 1121 -10.63 11.18 -40.89
N SER A 1122 -11.22 10.13 -40.32
CA SER A 1122 -10.55 9.23 -39.37
C SER A 1122 -9.28 8.58 -39.93
N GLN A 1123 -8.35 8.24 -39.05
CA GLN A 1123 -7.21 7.39 -39.42
C GLN A 1123 -7.67 5.97 -39.76
N PRO A 1124 -6.91 5.19 -40.56
CA PRO A 1124 -7.39 3.91 -41.10
C PRO A 1124 -7.82 2.83 -40.10
N TYR A 1125 -7.38 2.90 -38.84
CA TYR A 1125 -7.81 1.97 -37.78
C TYR A 1125 -9.14 2.37 -37.10
N LEU A 1126 -9.60 3.61 -37.34
CA LEU A 1126 -10.87 4.20 -36.90
C LEU A 1126 -11.79 4.53 -38.10
N LEU A 1127 -11.55 3.89 -39.25
CA LEU A 1127 -12.48 3.90 -40.40
C LEU A 1127 -13.49 2.78 -40.24
N ASP A 1128 -14.47 2.98 -39.35
CA ASP A 1128 -15.61 2.09 -39.26
C ASP A 1128 -16.50 2.22 -40.52
N ASN A 1129 -16.93 1.08 -41.05
CA ASN A 1129 -17.83 0.99 -42.19
C ASN A 1129 -19.23 0.47 -41.77
N LYS A 1130 -19.46 0.19 -40.48
CA LYS A 1130 -20.80 -0.10 -39.92
C LYS A 1130 -21.61 1.20 -39.94
N GLU A 1131 -22.56 1.31 -40.86
CA GLU A 1131 -23.42 2.49 -41.04
C GLU A 1131 -24.06 2.96 -39.72
N LYS A 1132 -24.50 1.99 -38.92
CA LYS A 1132 -25.12 2.20 -37.60
C LYS A 1132 -24.20 1.68 -36.48
N SER A 1133 -23.23 2.51 -36.08
CA SER A 1133 -22.22 2.18 -35.08
C SER A 1133 -22.44 2.82 -33.71
N SER A 1134 -23.54 3.57 -33.53
CA SER A 1134 -23.99 4.09 -32.23
C SER A 1134 -25.42 3.61 -31.91
N TYR A 1135 -25.93 3.93 -30.72
CA TYR A 1135 -27.25 3.53 -30.24
C TYR A 1135 -28.07 4.74 -29.79
N ASN A 1136 -29.35 4.76 -30.17
CA ASN A 1136 -30.28 5.79 -29.73
C ASN A 1136 -30.76 5.49 -28.30
N ILE A 1137 -30.00 5.96 -27.31
CA ILE A 1137 -30.30 5.81 -25.89
C ILE A 1137 -30.52 7.19 -25.29
N ALA A 1138 -31.76 7.48 -24.90
CA ALA A 1138 -32.12 8.69 -24.19
C ALA A 1138 -31.64 8.60 -22.75
N LEU A 1139 -30.91 9.62 -22.31
CA LEU A 1139 -30.28 9.73 -21.01
C LEU A 1139 -30.87 10.93 -20.26
N LYS A 1140 -30.98 10.83 -18.94
CA LYS A 1140 -31.46 11.92 -18.08
C LYS A 1140 -30.70 11.91 -16.77
N ALA A 1141 -30.22 13.09 -16.35
CA ALA A 1141 -29.66 13.31 -15.02
C ALA A 1141 -30.58 14.20 -14.19
N GLU A 1142 -30.78 13.84 -12.93
CA GLU A 1142 -31.61 14.56 -11.96
C GLU A 1142 -30.84 14.77 -10.65
N VAL A 1143 -30.82 16.00 -10.13
CA VAL A 1143 -30.36 16.28 -8.76
C VAL A 1143 -31.55 16.15 -7.82
N VAL A 1144 -31.43 15.27 -6.83
CA VAL A 1144 -32.47 14.92 -5.86
C VAL A 1144 -32.15 15.58 -4.53
N THR A 1145 -32.95 16.58 -4.16
CA THR A 1145 -32.79 17.34 -2.91
C THR A 1145 -33.90 16.99 -1.93
N GLY A 1146 -33.83 17.49 -0.68
CA GLY A 1146 -34.96 17.41 0.27
C GLY A 1146 -36.25 18.10 -0.24
N ASP A 1147 -36.11 19.05 -1.18
CA ASP A 1147 -37.18 19.76 -1.87
C ASP A 1147 -37.70 19.01 -3.13
N GLY A 1148 -37.18 17.81 -3.39
CA GLY A 1148 -37.53 16.97 -4.54
C GLY A 1148 -36.45 16.92 -5.64
N ALA A 1149 -36.79 16.25 -6.74
CA ALA A 1149 -35.91 16.03 -7.88
C ALA A 1149 -36.02 17.15 -8.93
N THR A 1150 -34.87 17.58 -9.45
CA THR A 1150 -34.74 18.57 -10.52
C THR A 1150 -34.00 17.93 -11.68
N THR A 1151 -34.62 17.85 -12.87
CA THR A 1151 -33.90 17.41 -14.08
C THR A 1151 -32.88 18.48 -14.47
N VAL A 1152 -31.61 18.09 -14.55
CA VAL A 1152 -30.47 18.98 -14.86
C VAL A 1152 -29.86 18.68 -16.24
N CYS A 1153 -30.06 17.48 -16.78
CA CYS A 1153 -29.65 17.15 -18.15
C CYS A 1153 -30.65 16.20 -18.81
N LYS A 1154 -30.90 16.40 -20.11
CA LYS A 1154 -31.43 15.39 -21.03
C LYS A 1154 -30.43 15.22 -22.17
N ALA A 1155 -29.93 14.00 -22.39
CA ALA A 1155 -28.94 13.74 -23.43
C ALA A 1155 -29.31 12.53 -24.30
N GLN A 1156 -28.58 12.32 -25.40
CA GLN A 1156 -28.66 11.10 -26.21
C GLN A 1156 -27.25 10.53 -26.41
N LEU A 1157 -27.08 9.22 -26.21
CA LEU A 1157 -25.83 8.53 -26.56
C LEU A 1157 -25.49 8.64 -28.06
N SER A 1158 -26.49 8.85 -28.92
CA SER A 1158 -26.32 9.03 -30.36
C SER A 1158 -25.65 10.36 -30.74
N TRP A 1159 -25.41 11.27 -29.80
CA TRP A 1159 -24.60 12.49 -30.01
C TRP A 1159 -23.09 12.29 -29.82
N MET A 1160 -22.65 11.14 -29.31
CA MET A 1160 -21.24 10.88 -29.05
C MET A 1160 -20.41 10.88 -30.34
N TYR A 1161 -19.37 11.73 -30.38
CA TYR A 1161 -18.52 11.91 -31.56
C TYR A 1161 -17.63 10.69 -31.82
N TRP A 1162 -17.16 10.00 -30.76
CA TRP A 1162 -16.54 8.66 -30.86
C TRP A 1162 -17.44 7.59 -30.26
N THR A 1163 -17.48 6.42 -30.92
CA THR A 1163 -18.34 5.27 -30.57
C THR A 1163 -17.58 4.25 -29.72
N PHE A 1164 -18.26 3.35 -29.00
CA PHE A 1164 -17.58 2.27 -28.25
C PHE A 1164 -16.65 1.40 -29.13
N ARG A 1165 -16.96 1.27 -30.43
CA ARG A 1165 -16.10 0.60 -31.42
C ARG A 1165 -14.79 1.36 -31.64
N ASP A 1166 -14.86 2.70 -31.71
CA ASP A 1166 -13.68 3.57 -31.74
C ASP A 1166 -12.87 3.45 -30.44
N LEU A 1167 -13.51 3.41 -29.26
CA LEU A 1167 -12.84 3.30 -27.95
C LEU A 1167 -12.04 1.99 -27.84
N VAL A 1168 -12.63 0.85 -28.19
CA VAL A 1168 -11.97 -0.47 -28.14
C VAL A 1168 -10.77 -0.54 -29.10
N ALA A 1169 -10.91 -0.01 -30.32
CA ALA A 1169 -9.83 0.06 -31.29
C ALA A 1169 -8.71 1.03 -30.82
N GLN A 1170 -9.08 2.16 -30.23
CA GLN A 1170 -8.14 3.16 -29.71
C GLN A 1170 -7.38 2.67 -28.46
N GLN A 1171 -8.04 1.96 -27.55
CA GLN A 1171 -7.41 1.39 -26.37
C GLN A 1171 -6.29 0.43 -26.76
N THR A 1172 -6.55 -0.42 -27.76
CA THR A 1172 -5.64 -1.52 -28.13
C THR A 1172 -4.60 -1.14 -29.21
N ILE A 1173 -4.72 -0.01 -29.91
CA ILE A 1173 -3.85 0.31 -31.07
C ILE A 1173 -2.35 0.34 -30.74
N ASN A 1174 -1.98 0.68 -29.50
CA ASN A 1174 -0.59 0.71 -29.03
C ASN A 1174 -0.07 -0.67 -28.56
N GLY A 1175 -0.94 -1.69 -28.45
CA GLY A 1175 -0.64 -3.01 -27.89
C GLY A 1175 -1.09 -3.21 -26.43
N CYS A 1176 -1.85 -2.29 -25.83
CA CYS A 1176 -2.50 -2.52 -24.54
C CYS A 1176 -3.55 -3.64 -24.67
N ASN A 1177 -3.56 -4.58 -23.71
CA ASN A 1177 -4.53 -5.66 -23.67
C ASN A 1177 -5.85 -5.24 -23.01
N LEU A 1178 -6.92 -5.95 -23.36
CA LEU A 1178 -8.21 -5.89 -22.70
C LEU A 1178 -8.39 -7.15 -21.83
N ASN A 1179 -8.97 -7.00 -20.65
CA ASN A 1179 -9.30 -8.10 -19.74
C ASN A 1179 -10.83 -8.20 -19.61
N THR A 1180 -11.34 -9.40 -19.34
CA THR A 1180 -12.79 -9.61 -19.14
C THR A 1180 -13.25 -8.93 -17.85
N GLY A 1181 -14.13 -7.94 -17.99
CA GLY A 1181 -14.60 -7.08 -16.91
C GLY A 1181 -13.94 -5.69 -16.89
N ASP A 1182 -13.04 -5.38 -17.81
CA ASP A 1182 -12.56 -4.01 -17.98
C ASP A 1182 -13.69 -3.09 -18.43
N ILE A 1183 -13.67 -1.85 -17.95
CA ILE A 1183 -14.66 -0.81 -18.27
C ILE A 1183 -14.02 0.28 -19.12
N LEU A 1184 -14.62 0.58 -20.28
CA LEU A 1184 -14.29 1.76 -21.09
C LEU A 1184 -15.50 2.71 -21.08
N ALA A 1185 -15.36 3.88 -20.47
CA ALA A 1185 -16.43 4.88 -20.35
C ALA A 1185 -16.37 5.91 -21.48
N THR A 1186 -17.47 6.64 -21.69
CA THR A 1186 -17.60 7.62 -22.79
C THR A 1186 -16.83 8.92 -22.56
N GLY A 1187 -16.57 9.27 -21.30
CA GLY A 1187 -16.58 10.67 -20.86
C GLY A 1187 -18.01 11.24 -20.89
N THR A 1188 -18.22 12.36 -20.20
CA THR A 1188 -19.51 13.07 -20.14
C THR A 1188 -20.25 13.15 -21.50
N VAL A 1189 -21.52 12.75 -21.52
CA VAL A 1189 -22.43 12.83 -22.66
C VAL A 1189 -23.22 14.15 -22.60
N SER A 1190 -22.80 15.14 -23.38
CA SER A 1190 -23.46 16.45 -23.50
C SER A 1190 -23.96 16.75 -24.91
N GLY A 1191 -24.98 17.61 -25.00
CA GLY A 1191 -25.47 18.25 -26.22
C GLY A 1191 -25.17 19.75 -26.27
N ALA A 1192 -25.93 20.47 -27.10
CA ALA A 1192 -25.68 21.89 -27.43
C ALA A 1192 -26.75 22.85 -26.91
N GLY A 1193 -27.87 22.34 -26.37
CA GLY A 1193 -28.90 23.13 -25.68
C GLY A 1193 -28.60 23.32 -24.19
N ASP A 1194 -29.17 24.38 -23.59
CA ASP A 1194 -28.93 24.75 -22.19
C ASP A 1194 -29.38 23.68 -21.16
N ASP A 1195 -30.28 22.75 -21.52
CA ASP A 1195 -30.70 21.61 -20.70
C ASP A 1195 -30.13 20.25 -21.18
N GLU A 1196 -29.12 20.29 -22.06
CA GLU A 1196 -28.40 19.13 -22.61
C GLU A 1196 -26.98 18.96 -22.03
N HIS A 1197 -26.60 19.76 -21.02
CA HIS A 1197 -25.29 19.75 -20.38
C HIS A 1197 -25.11 18.56 -19.42
N GLY A 1198 -24.23 17.61 -19.76
CA GLY A 1198 -24.01 16.37 -19.00
C GLY A 1198 -23.30 16.53 -17.66
N CYS A 1199 -22.92 17.74 -17.25
CA CYS A 1199 -22.38 18.05 -15.92
C CYS A 1199 -22.63 19.53 -15.52
N LEU A 1200 -22.55 19.83 -14.22
CA LEU A 1200 -22.76 21.19 -13.68
C LEU A 1200 -21.64 22.15 -14.06
N LEU A 1201 -20.41 21.69 -14.34
CA LEU A 1201 -19.32 22.51 -14.87
C LEU A 1201 -19.75 23.29 -16.12
N GLU A 1202 -20.38 22.60 -17.07
CA GLU A 1202 -20.90 23.20 -18.30
C GLU A 1202 -22.09 24.10 -18.00
N MET A 1203 -23.10 23.56 -17.31
CA MET A 1203 -24.38 24.21 -17.01
C MET A 1203 -24.23 25.51 -16.20
N THR A 1204 -23.23 25.59 -15.33
CA THR A 1204 -22.88 26.80 -14.56
C THR A 1204 -21.81 27.67 -15.22
N LYS A 1205 -21.31 27.27 -16.40
CA LYS A 1205 -20.20 27.89 -17.13
C LYS A 1205 -18.96 28.09 -16.25
N GLY A 1206 -18.66 27.10 -15.39
CA GLY A 1206 -17.57 27.14 -14.41
C GLY A 1206 -17.93 27.91 -13.14
N GLY A 1207 -19.13 27.71 -12.58
CA GLY A 1207 -19.62 28.39 -11.38
C GLY A 1207 -19.91 29.89 -11.56
N LYS A 1208 -20.05 30.37 -12.81
CA LYS A 1208 -20.29 31.78 -13.15
C LYS A 1208 -21.77 32.15 -13.23
N VAL A 1209 -22.63 31.17 -13.54
CA VAL A 1209 -24.09 31.31 -13.53
C VAL A 1209 -24.72 30.20 -12.70
N GLY A 1210 -25.73 30.54 -11.90
CA GLY A 1210 -26.43 29.58 -11.05
C GLY A 1210 -27.59 28.89 -11.77
N TRP A 1211 -27.90 27.68 -11.34
CA TRP A 1211 -29.10 26.93 -11.76
C TRP A 1211 -30.15 26.89 -10.65
N LYS A 1212 -31.38 26.47 -10.99
CA LYS A 1212 -32.54 26.50 -10.10
C LYS A 1212 -33.03 25.11 -9.73
N THR A 1213 -33.23 24.87 -8.44
CA THR A 1213 -33.94 23.67 -7.94
C THR A 1213 -35.42 23.68 -8.34
N SER A 1214 -36.13 22.56 -8.15
CA SER A 1214 -37.59 22.43 -8.19
C SER A 1214 -38.33 23.53 -7.41
N THR A 1215 -37.75 24.02 -6.32
CA THR A 1215 -38.26 25.09 -5.45
C THR A 1215 -37.74 26.50 -5.80
N GLY A 1216 -36.96 26.65 -6.86
CA GLY A 1216 -36.42 27.93 -7.32
C GLY A 1216 -35.23 28.47 -6.53
N GLN A 1217 -34.63 27.66 -5.64
CA GLN A 1217 -33.38 28.02 -4.96
C GLN A 1217 -32.22 28.02 -5.96
N ASP A 1218 -31.29 28.96 -5.81
CA ASP A 1218 -30.04 28.95 -6.60
C ASP A 1218 -29.08 27.86 -6.12
N ARG A 1219 -28.35 27.27 -7.07
CA ARG A 1219 -27.27 26.31 -6.88
C ARG A 1219 -26.15 26.56 -7.90
N MET A 1220 -24.96 26.08 -7.57
CA MET A 1220 -23.81 26.01 -8.49
C MET A 1220 -23.43 24.55 -8.65
N TYR A 1221 -22.73 24.01 -7.66
CA TYR A 1221 -22.30 22.62 -7.57
C TYR A 1221 -23.10 21.87 -6.48
N LEU A 1222 -22.91 20.55 -6.41
CA LEU A 1222 -23.65 19.67 -5.50
C LEU A 1222 -23.30 19.95 -4.03
N GLN A 1223 -24.33 20.02 -3.19
CA GLN A 1223 -24.24 20.22 -1.74
C GLN A 1223 -24.31 18.88 -0.99
N ASP A 1224 -24.02 18.89 0.31
CA ASP A 1224 -24.09 17.68 1.14
C ASP A 1224 -25.55 17.32 1.45
N GLY A 1225 -25.91 16.06 1.24
CA GLY A 1225 -27.28 15.58 1.22
C GLY A 1225 -27.95 15.60 -0.16
N ASP A 1226 -27.35 16.25 -1.17
CA ASP A 1226 -27.85 16.16 -2.56
C ASP A 1226 -27.60 14.75 -3.11
N GLY A 1227 -28.64 14.16 -3.69
CA GLY A 1227 -28.55 12.96 -4.52
C GLY A 1227 -28.37 13.30 -5.99
N VAL A 1228 -27.75 12.41 -6.75
CA VAL A 1228 -27.78 12.41 -8.22
C VAL A 1228 -28.42 11.11 -8.67
N ARG A 1229 -29.33 11.17 -9.64
CA ARG A 1229 -29.93 10.02 -10.32
C ARG A 1229 -29.77 10.16 -11.82
N ILE A 1230 -29.02 9.24 -12.42
CA ILE A 1230 -28.90 9.05 -13.86
C ILE A 1230 -29.79 7.88 -14.27
N SER A 1231 -30.60 8.06 -15.31
CA SER A 1231 -31.46 7.02 -15.89
C SER A 1231 -31.34 7.01 -17.41
N GLY A 1232 -31.44 5.84 -18.04
CA GLY A 1232 -31.34 5.72 -19.50
C GLY A 1232 -32.29 4.68 -20.10
N GLN A 1233 -32.80 4.97 -21.29
CA GLN A 1233 -33.76 4.14 -22.03
C GLN A 1233 -33.50 4.19 -23.54
N ALA A 1234 -33.48 3.05 -24.21
CA ALA A 1234 -33.34 2.96 -25.68
C ALA A 1234 -34.71 3.01 -26.38
N GLY A 1235 -35.74 2.41 -25.76
CA GLY A 1235 -37.13 2.49 -26.20
C GLY A 1235 -38.06 1.69 -25.30
N ASP A 1236 -39.28 1.43 -25.78
CA ASP A 1236 -40.30 0.68 -25.06
C ASP A 1236 -39.77 -0.68 -24.60
N GLY A 1237 -39.78 -0.91 -23.28
CA GLY A 1237 -39.34 -2.18 -22.70
C GLY A 1237 -37.83 -2.41 -22.68
N VAL A 1238 -36.97 -1.46 -23.07
CA VAL A 1238 -35.50 -1.59 -23.03
C VAL A 1238 -34.85 -0.33 -22.45
N GLY A 1239 -34.39 -0.44 -21.20
CA GLY A 1239 -33.63 0.59 -20.49
C GLY A 1239 -32.73 0.04 -19.38
N PHE A 1240 -32.05 0.94 -18.68
CA PHE A 1240 -30.93 0.63 -17.80
C PHE A 1240 -31.30 0.63 -16.30
N GLY A 1241 -32.52 1.03 -15.97
CA GLY A 1241 -32.89 1.44 -14.61
C GLY A 1241 -32.21 2.76 -14.27
N ASP A 1242 -31.61 2.85 -13.07
CA ASP A 1242 -30.86 4.03 -12.64
C ASP A 1242 -29.49 3.73 -11.97
N CYS A 1243 -28.57 4.68 -12.17
CA CYS A 1243 -27.37 4.88 -11.37
C CYS A 1243 -27.65 6.06 -10.44
N ARG A 1244 -27.81 5.81 -9.13
CA ARG A 1244 -28.15 6.83 -8.13
C ARG A 1244 -27.28 6.77 -6.88
N GLN A 1245 -26.84 7.91 -6.36
CA GLN A 1245 -26.05 8.02 -5.12
C GLN A 1245 -26.34 9.34 -4.42
N TRP A 1246 -26.00 9.42 -3.12
CA TRP A 1246 -26.07 10.64 -2.33
C TRP A 1246 -24.70 11.13 -1.90
N VAL A 1247 -24.49 12.44 -2.00
CA VAL A 1247 -23.31 13.13 -1.49
C VAL A 1247 -23.41 13.20 0.03
N ILE A 1248 -22.40 12.69 0.74
CA ILE A 1248 -22.29 12.84 2.19
C ILE A 1248 -21.13 13.76 2.57
N GLY A 1249 -21.45 14.80 3.35
CA GLY A 1249 -20.46 15.67 3.98
C GLY A 1249 -19.92 15.03 5.26
N LYS A 1250 -18.67 15.36 5.60
CA LYS A 1250 -18.17 15.18 6.97
C LYS A 1250 -18.65 16.36 7.81
N ASN A 1251 -19.41 16.09 8.87
CA ASN A 1251 -19.66 17.06 9.96
C ASN A 1251 -18.47 17.12 10.94
N GLU A 1252 -17.25 17.08 10.41
CA GLU A 1252 -16.01 17.35 11.15
C GLU A 1252 -15.49 18.70 10.65
N GLU A 1253 -15.04 19.58 11.54
CA GLU A 1253 -14.23 20.73 11.12
C GLU A 1253 -13.02 20.25 10.31
N PRO A 1254 -12.51 21.04 9.36
CA PRO A 1254 -11.39 20.61 8.53
C PRO A 1254 -10.15 20.39 9.41
N ARG A 1255 -9.89 19.11 9.75
CA ARG A 1255 -8.64 18.69 10.39
C ARG A 1255 -7.49 19.29 9.60
N ASN A 1256 -6.67 20.08 10.28
CA ASN A 1256 -5.55 20.75 9.67
C ASN A 1256 -4.54 19.66 9.26
N LEU A 1257 -4.34 19.39 7.96
CA LEU A 1257 -3.40 18.35 7.47
C LEU A 1257 -1.91 18.69 7.71
N ASN A 1258 -1.62 19.43 8.77
CA ASN A 1258 -0.29 19.78 9.27
C ASN A 1258 -0.11 19.43 10.77
N GLU A 1259 -1.11 18.81 11.43
CA GLU A 1259 -1.14 18.52 12.88
C GLU A 1259 -1.11 17.01 13.21
#